data_AF-A0A1T2LBX1-F1
#
_entry.id   AF-A0A1T2LBX1-F1
#
_cell.length_a   1.000
_cell.length_b   1.000
_cell.length_c   1.000
_cell.angle_alpha   90.00
_cell.angle_beta   90.00
_cell.angle_gamma   90.00
#
_symmetry.space_group_name_H-M   'P 1'
#
loop_
_entity.id
_entity.type
_entity.pdbx_description
1 polymer ?
#
loop_
_entity_poly.entity_id
_entity_poly.type
_entity_poly.pdbx_seq_one_letter_code
_entity_poly.pdbx_strand_id
1 'polypeptide(L)'
;MTTTPGHKQPDYFQPRAKMATTILSIAFLLVTLAIYFVYRVIFIQLISPGTTHDDAMLIYLYGMRLDAALVAIELAVVTILFLLTRYFRLRAFASIIVALTFIHLLLAFSNLLFITERDQHLWEMFLANITSPEEILIAISPFLQLHLVLISTSILAAIVFSYFSHKATRHLPHTKLDLWKPRPRFRHALLLILLLSLSTLDPLAHPVKKHWSLGWIPYPTTSQFYMNFDGYQANQAVVNPLHDFVRFYLPATLTGMSSDKVDRIDRIEALSLSKELLGNNSLNENYPLLHKLEQKPELGLKNVIIIQVEGLSQSIIGRQQEGLEITPFLNQLSKKGLYFDNVVQSFNATDGAVFSTTTGVHKAFFNQNWKYFLPVEVNGYFGSLPHLLGSDSYGHFSMHAFHNRREVFSSFMRNQGYESVDYLDFEKRLGGEEVMPEYSNALGIFDGIFLREAADILADIETPFTAHLITATTHSPWQVPDDAATPFKNKRTNSFHYLDQSIEAFIKAFREKSPSFEDTLFVIVADHTSVLYGKGMMERIRVPLFFYSPALEAMNTEWQQHPDHYESQVDIIPTILQLIDGDHNYSGLGNSLLSQNKPNAGAISSNRYESLYLKDNYVLRYSPFASAGEETQLFAIRDDEIIENDISNKYQDIVERLKREYFSLYETSSRLTSETSVSLIS
;
A
#
# COMPACT_ATOMS: atom_id res chain seq x y z
N MET A 1 -22.36 -15.02 74.43
CA MET A 1 -21.62 -15.01 73.14
C MET A 1 -22.54 -15.56 72.07
N THR A 2 -23.28 -14.68 71.41
CA THR A 2 -24.24 -15.01 70.36
C THR A 2 -23.55 -14.87 69.00
N THR A 3 -23.39 -15.99 68.29
CA THR A 3 -22.92 -16.05 66.91
C THR A 3 -24.02 -15.56 65.99
N THR A 4 -23.84 -14.39 65.37
CA THR A 4 -24.67 -13.90 64.26
C THR A 4 -24.41 -14.75 63.01
N PRO A 5 -25.45 -15.27 62.32
CA PRO A 5 -25.27 -15.89 61.02
C PRO A 5 -24.93 -14.80 60.00
N GLY A 6 -23.77 -14.92 59.35
CA GLY A 6 -23.41 -14.06 58.23
C GLY A 6 -24.44 -14.20 57.11
N HIS A 7 -25.19 -13.13 56.85
CA HIS A 7 -25.97 -12.99 55.63
C HIS A 7 -25.03 -13.12 54.43
N LYS A 8 -25.00 -14.29 53.78
CA LYS A 8 -24.62 -14.39 52.38
C LYS A 8 -25.69 -13.62 51.60
N GLN A 9 -25.40 -12.39 51.18
CA GLN A 9 -26.20 -11.73 50.15
C GLN A 9 -26.26 -12.68 48.95
N PRO A 10 -27.45 -13.13 48.51
CA PRO A 10 -27.51 -14.05 47.40
C PRO A 10 -27.08 -13.27 46.16
N ASP A 11 -26.24 -13.93 45.40
CA ASP A 11 -25.58 -13.41 44.21
C ASP A 11 -26.60 -13.36 43.05
N TYR A 12 -27.60 -12.48 43.17
CA TYR A 12 -28.76 -12.40 42.28
C TYR A 12 -28.42 -11.69 40.96
N PHE A 13 -27.53 -12.27 40.17
CA PHE A 13 -27.72 -12.19 38.73
C PHE A 13 -28.79 -13.22 38.37
N GLN A 14 -30.06 -12.80 38.45
CA GLN A 14 -31.20 -13.68 38.19
C GLN A 14 -31.03 -14.41 36.85
N PRO A 15 -31.53 -15.65 36.68
CA PRO A 15 -31.49 -16.36 35.38
C PRO A 15 -31.96 -15.48 34.21
N ARG A 16 -32.95 -14.63 34.46
CA ARG A 16 -33.45 -13.61 33.50
C ARG A 16 -32.41 -12.59 33.07
N ALA A 17 -31.53 -12.13 33.95
CA ALA A 17 -30.47 -11.17 33.61
C ALA A 17 -29.35 -11.83 32.79
N LYS A 18 -28.96 -13.08 33.12
CA LYS A 18 -28.02 -13.86 32.29
C LYS A 18 -28.56 -14.05 30.88
N MET A 19 -29.81 -14.53 30.81
CA MET A 19 -30.51 -14.75 29.56
C MET A 19 -30.62 -13.47 28.74
N ALA A 20 -30.97 -12.33 29.38
CA ALA A 20 -31.03 -11.04 28.71
C ALA A 20 -29.68 -10.58 28.16
N THR A 21 -28.57 -10.72 28.91
CA THR A 21 -27.23 -10.40 28.42
C THR A 21 -26.86 -11.25 27.21
N THR A 22 -27.08 -12.56 27.27
CA THR A 22 -26.80 -13.47 26.15
C THR A 22 -27.64 -13.13 24.92
N ILE A 23 -28.94 -12.90 25.09
CA ILE A 23 -29.83 -12.52 23.98
C ILE A 23 -29.38 -11.20 23.36
N LEU A 24 -29.04 -10.19 24.17
CA LEU A 24 -28.57 -8.90 23.67
C LEU A 24 -27.24 -9.01 22.91
N SER A 25 -26.29 -9.82 23.39
CA SER A 25 -25.03 -10.09 22.68
C SER A 25 -25.25 -10.80 21.35
N ILE A 26 -26.11 -11.82 21.31
CA ILE A 26 -26.43 -12.55 20.07
C ILE A 26 -27.19 -11.64 19.10
N ALA A 27 -28.15 -10.86 19.59
CA ALA A 27 -28.88 -9.89 18.79
C ALA A 27 -27.94 -8.82 18.21
N PHE A 28 -27.01 -8.30 19.01
CA PHE A 28 -25.98 -7.37 18.54
C PHE A 28 -25.18 -7.97 17.39
N LEU A 29 -24.63 -9.16 17.58
CA LEU A 29 -23.88 -9.86 16.54
C LEU A 29 -24.72 -10.03 15.27
N LEU A 30 -25.91 -10.64 15.36
CA LEU A 30 -26.72 -10.94 14.19
C LEU A 30 -27.22 -9.68 13.48
N VAL A 31 -27.61 -8.64 14.22
CA VAL A 31 -28.07 -7.38 13.62
C VAL A 31 -26.91 -6.63 12.98
N THR A 32 -25.75 -6.55 13.61
CA THR A 32 -24.57 -5.91 13.03
C THR A 32 -24.11 -6.64 11.76
N LEU A 33 -24.09 -7.99 11.78
CA LEU A 33 -23.80 -8.78 10.58
C LEU A 33 -24.84 -8.53 9.47
N ALA A 34 -26.13 -8.44 9.82
CA ALA A 34 -27.18 -8.14 8.84
C ALA A 34 -27.04 -6.73 8.25
N ILE A 35 -26.67 -5.73 9.05
CA ILE A 35 -26.40 -4.36 8.58
C ILE A 35 -25.31 -4.37 7.51
N TYR A 36 -24.16 -4.99 7.80
CA TYR A 36 -23.04 -5.02 6.86
C TYR A 36 -23.28 -5.95 5.66
N PHE A 37 -24.04 -7.03 5.82
CA PHE A 37 -24.49 -7.85 4.70
C PHE A 37 -25.38 -7.07 3.74
N VAL A 38 -26.40 -6.36 4.25
CA VAL A 38 -27.27 -5.51 3.42
C VAL A 38 -26.47 -4.38 2.76
N TYR A 39 -25.55 -3.75 3.50
CA TYR A 39 -24.62 -2.78 2.94
C TYR A 39 -23.85 -3.34 1.75
N ARG A 40 -23.28 -4.54 1.83
CA ARG A 40 -22.55 -5.16 0.71
C ARG A 40 -23.44 -5.55 -0.46
N VAL A 41 -24.65 -6.03 -0.19
CA VAL A 41 -25.63 -6.31 -1.27
C VAL A 41 -25.92 -5.04 -2.05
N ILE A 42 -26.18 -3.93 -1.36
CA ILE A 42 -26.42 -2.64 -2.01
C ILE A 42 -25.16 -2.13 -2.72
N PHE A 43 -23.99 -2.28 -2.09
CA PHE A 43 -22.70 -1.88 -2.66
C PHE A 43 -22.46 -2.56 -4.01
N ILE A 44 -22.59 -3.90 -4.07
CA ILE A 44 -22.38 -4.64 -5.31
C ILE A 44 -23.38 -4.19 -6.38
N GLN A 45 -24.66 -4.01 -6.03
CA GLN A 45 -25.68 -3.61 -6.99
C GLN A 45 -25.47 -2.19 -7.55
N LEU A 46 -24.99 -1.25 -6.74
CA LEU A 46 -24.89 0.16 -7.13
C LEU A 46 -23.51 0.56 -7.66
N ILE A 47 -22.44 -0.02 -7.08
CA ILE A 47 -21.06 0.43 -7.29
C ILE A 47 -20.27 -0.60 -8.08
N SER A 48 -20.54 -1.90 -7.94
CA SER A 48 -19.82 -2.96 -8.65
C SER A 48 -20.75 -3.93 -9.39
N PRO A 49 -21.62 -3.43 -10.31
CA PRO A 49 -22.63 -4.24 -10.98
C PRO A 49 -22.06 -5.36 -11.87
N GLY A 50 -20.77 -5.29 -12.22
CA GLY A 50 -20.05 -6.31 -12.99
C GLY A 50 -19.53 -7.51 -12.17
N THR A 51 -19.72 -7.50 -10.83
CA THR A 51 -19.26 -8.59 -9.96
C THR A 51 -19.96 -9.90 -10.31
N THR A 52 -19.19 -10.98 -10.50
CA THR A 52 -19.75 -12.31 -10.79
C THR A 52 -20.50 -12.88 -9.58
N HIS A 53 -21.34 -13.90 -9.79
CA HIS A 53 -22.04 -14.53 -8.68
C HIS A 53 -21.09 -15.18 -7.66
N ASP A 54 -20.03 -15.84 -8.16
CA ASP A 54 -19.05 -16.52 -7.33
C ASP A 54 -18.22 -15.50 -6.53
N ASP A 55 -17.80 -14.41 -7.16
CA ASP A 55 -17.11 -13.32 -6.47
C ASP A 55 -18.00 -12.66 -5.42
N ALA A 56 -19.27 -12.42 -5.73
CA ALA A 56 -20.22 -11.86 -4.76
C ALA A 56 -20.37 -12.76 -3.53
N MET A 57 -20.41 -14.09 -3.70
CA MET A 57 -20.46 -15.02 -2.57
C MET A 57 -19.18 -14.95 -1.72
N LEU A 58 -18.01 -14.84 -2.35
CA LEU A 58 -16.74 -14.68 -1.66
C LEU A 58 -16.66 -13.33 -0.92
N ILE A 59 -17.10 -12.23 -1.55
CA ILE A 59 -17.18 -10.90 -0.92
C ILE A 59 -18.07 -10.96 0.33
N TYR A 60 -19.21 -11.64 0.29
CA TYR A 60 -20.07 -11.79 1.46
C TYR A 60 -19.41 -12.61 2.57
N LEU A 61 -18.73 -13.70 2.22
CA LEU A 61 -18.04 -14.56 3.18
C LEU A 61 -16.88 -13.83 3.86
N TYR A 62 -16.00 -13.22 3.07
CA TYR A 62 -14.86 -12.44 3.55
C TYR A 62 -15.30 -11.23 4.35
N GLY A 63 -16.33 -10.53 3.86
CA GLY A 63 -16.95 -9.44 4.57
C GLY A 63 -17.49 -9.85 5.94
N MET A 64 -18.25 -10.94 6.01
CA MET A 64 -18.79 -11.47 7.26
C MET A 64 -17.70 -11.81 8.28
N ARG A 65 -16.55 -12.32 7.80
CA ARG A 65 -15.38 -12.61 8.65
C ARG A 65 -14.79 -11.35 9.30
N LEU A 66 -14.67 -10.25 8.55
CA LEU A 66 -14.24 -8.94 9.04
C LEU A 66 -15.26 -8.33 10.02
N ASP A 67 -16.55 -8.44 9.70
CA ASP A 67 -17.62 -7.92 10.56
C ASP A 67 -17.67 -8.67 11.90
N ALA A 68 -17.51 -9.99 11.87
CA ALA A 68 -17.45 -10.81 13.08
C ALA A 68 -16.22 -10.47 13.93
N ALA A 69 -15.07 -10.20 13.30
CA ALA A 69 -13.88 -9.74 14.00
C ALA A 69 -14.11 -8.38 14.68
N LEU A 70 -14.74 -7.41 13.99
CA LEU A 70 -15.10 -6.12 14.56
C LEU A 70 -16.00 -6.27 15.79
N VAL A 71 -17.09 -7.04 15.67
CA VAL A 71 -17.99 -7.31 16.80
C VAL A 71 -17.26 -7.96 17.97
N ALA A 72 -16.30 -8.87 17.69
CA ALA A 72 -15.50 -9.49 18.73
C ALA A 72 -14.59 -8.48 19.46
N ILE A 73 -13.96 -7.55 18.72
CA ILE A 73 -13.15 -6.46 19.31
C ILE A 73 -14.03 -5.58 20.20
N GLU A 74 -15.21 -5.17 19.72
CA GLU A 74 -16.12 -4.31 20.48
C GLU A 74 -16.63 -4.99 21.75
N LEU A 75 -17.03 -6.26 21.67
CA LEU A 75 -17.44 -7.02 22.85
C LEU A 75 -16.29 -7.22 23.85
N ALA A 76 -15.05 -7.36 23.38
CA ALA A 76 -13.87 -7.41 24.25
C ALA A 76 -13.66 -6.07 24.95
N VAL A 77 -13.73 -4.95 24.23
CA VAL A 77 -13.63 -3.59 24.80
C VAL A 77 -14.75 -3.33 25.82
N VAL A 78 -15.99 -3.66 25.50
CA VAL A 78 -17.12 -3.53 26.43
C VAL A 78 -16.89 -4.37 27.69
N THR A 79 -16.36 -5.59 27.55
CA THR A 79 -16.01 -6.46 28.68
C THR A 79 -14.91 -5.83 29.54
N ILE A 80 -13.86 -5.27 28.93
CA ILE A 80 -12.78 -4.55 29.62
C ILE A 80 -13.34 -3.34 30.38
N LEU A 81 -14.21 -2.53 29.77
CA LEU A 81 -14.83 -1.37 30.42
C LEU A 81 -15.63 -1.78 31.68
N PHE A 82 -16.39 -2.86 31.62
CA PHE A 82 -17.10 -3.37 32.80
C PHE A 82 -16.15 -3.95 33.86
N LEU A 83 -15.03 -4.57 33.46
CA LEU A 83 -14.00 -5.01 34.40
C LEU A 83 -13.35 -3.84 35.13
N LEU A 84 -13.04 -2.75 34.42
CA LEU A 84 -12.44 -1.54 35.01
C LEU A 84 -13.39 -0.85 35.98
N THR A 85 -14.69 -0.81 35.68
CA THR A 85 -15.71 -0.27 36.60
C THR A 85 -16.08 -1.23 37.73
N ARG A 86 -15.49 -2.43 37.77
CA ARG A 86 -15.75 -3.57 38.68
C ARG A 86 -17.16 -4.15 38.61
N TYR A 87 -18.17 -3.36 38.30
CA TYR A 87 -19.58 -3.74 38.38
C TYR A 87 -20.23 -3.79 36.99
N PHE A 88 -20.69 -4.97 36.59
CA PHE A 88 -21.57 -5.09 35.43
C PHE A 88 -22.98 -4.62 35.77
N ARG A 89 -23.57 -3.82 34.88
CA ARG A 89 -24.92 -3.27 35.00
C ARG A 89 -25.71 -3.54 33.72
N LEU A 90 -26.76 -4.35 33.79
CA LEU A 90 -27.52 -4.79 32.62
C LEU A 90 -28.09 -3.62 31.80
N ARG A 91 -28.61 -2.59 32.46
CA ARG A 91 -29.11 -1.37 31.79
C ARG A 91 -28.02 -0.68 30.97
N ALA A 92 -26.86 -0.45 31.57
CA ALA A 92 -25.75 0.21 30.90
C ALA A 92 -25.24 -0.63 29.73
N PHE A 93 -25.13 -1.95 29.92
CA PHE A 93 -24.76 -2.88 28.85
C PHE A 93 -25.75 -2.81 27.68
N ALA A 94 -27.06 -2.91 27.95
CA ALA A 94 -28.09 -2.81 26.93
C ALA A 94 -28.04 -1.46 26.20
N SER A 95 -27.86 -0.34 26.92
CA SER A 95 -27.71 0.97 26.29
C SER A 95 -26.48 1.07 25.40
N ILE A 96 -25.33 0.52 25.82
CA ILE A 96 -24.10 0.49 25.02
C ILE A 96 -24.30 -0.33 23.74
N ILE A 97 -24.84 -1.55 23.85
CA ILE A 97 -25.07 -2.44 22.70
C ILE A 97 -26.04 -1.81 21.69
N VAL A 98 -27.12 -1.22 22.17
CA VAL A 98 -28.10 -0.54 21.32
C VAL A 98 -27.48 0.68 20.65
N ALA A 99 -26.69 1.48 21.37
CA ALA A 99 -25.96 2.61 20.79
C ALA A 99 -24.94 2.17 19.72
N LEU A 100 -24.15 1.13 19.98
CA LEU A 100 -23.22 0.56 18.99
C LEU A 100 -23.95 0.10 17.73
N THR A 101 -25.08 -0.60 17.88
CA THR A 101 -25.91 -1.04 16.74
C THR A 101 -26.33 0.13 15.85
N PHE A 102 -26.76 1.25 16.45
CA PHE A 102 -27.13 2.45 15.71
C PHE A 102 -25.93 3.13 15.04
N ILE A 103 -24.77 3.14 15.71
CA ILE A 103 -23.52 3.64 15.13
C ILE A 103 -23.16 2.82 13.88
N HIS A 104 -23.24 1.49 13.90
CA HIS A 104 -23.00 0.67 12.70
C HIS A 104 -23.99 0.98 11.57
N LEU A 105 -25.27 1.11 11.88
CA LEU A 105 -26.29 1.44 10.88
C LEU A 105 -25.99 2.79 10.21
N LEU A 106 -25.68 3.80 11.02
CA LEU A 106 -25.33 5.14 10.52
C LEU A 106 -24.06 5.09 9.69
N LEU A 107 -23.00 4.45 10.18
CA LEU A 107 -21.72 4.35 9.48
C LEU A 107 -21.85 3.57 8.16
N ALA A 108 -22.60 2.47 8.12
CA ALA A 108 -22.82 1.70 6.90
C ALA A 108 -23.55 2.54 5.84
N PHE A 109 -24.58 3.28 6.25
CA PHE A 109 -25.34 4.16 5.35
C PHE A 109 -24.51 5.35 4.86
N SER A 110 -23.87 6.08 5.78
CA SER A 110 -23.00 7.21 5.45
C SER A 110 -21.82 6.79 4.57
N ASN A 111 -21.24 5.62 4.82
CA ASN A 111 -20.14 5.11 4.01
C ASN A 111 -20.58 4.79 2.58
N LEU A 112 -21.78 4.22 2.38
CA LEU A 112 -22.32 3.96 1.04
C LEU A 112 -22.46 5.24 0.22
N LEU A 113 -22.97 6.33 0.84
CA LEU A 113 -23.08 7.62 0.16
C LEU A 113 -21.72 8.26 -0.10
N PHE A 114 -20.79 8.11 0.85
CA PHE A 114 -19.46 8.68 0.71
C PHE A 114 -18.68 8.04 -0.43
N ILE A 115 -18.70 6.71 -0.55
CA ILE A 115 -17.99 6.01 -1.62
C ILE A 115 -18.60 6.30 -2.99
N THR A 116 -19.91 6.50 -3.11
CA THR A 116 -20.52 6.88 -4.39
C THR A 116 -20.09 8.26 -4.89
N GLU A 117 -19.59 9.12 -3.99
CA GLU A 117 -19.16 10.48 -4.34
C GLU A 117 -17.64 10.63 -4.44
N ARG A 118 -16.91 9.81 -3.69
CA ARG A 118 -15.47 9.97 -3.50
C ARG A 118 -14.67 8.75 -3.91
N ASP A 119 -15.30 7.65 -4.36
CA ASP A 119 -14.67 6.36 -4.66
C ASP A 119 -13.75 5.84 -3.54
N GLN A 120 -13.98 6.30 -2.31
CA GLN A 120 -13.20 6.00 -1.12
C GLN A 120 -14.14 5.77 0.05
N HIS A 121 -13.68 5.05 1.06
CA HIS A 121 -14.49 4.86 2.25
C HIS A 121 -14.39 6.06 3.20
N LEU A 122 -15.49 6.38 3.89
CA LEU A 122 -15.60 7.56 4.78
C LEU A 122 -14.48 7.67 5.83
N TRP A 123 -14.03 6.53 6.35
CA TRP A 123 -13.00 6.46 7.39
C TRP A 123 -11.58 6.72 6.85
N GLU A 124 -11.33 6.52 5.56
CA GLU A 124 -10.01 6.75 4.93
C GLU A 124 -9.63 8.22 5.04
N MET A 125 -10.62 9.11 4.97
CA MET A 125 -10.42 10.54 5.15
C MET A 125 -10.70 11.00 6.59
N PHE A 126 -11.81 10.55 7.20
CA PHE A 126 -12.23 11.06 8.51
C PHE A 126 -11.39 10.51 9.67
N LEU A 127 -11.12 9.20 9.68
CA LEU A 127 -10.51 8.56 10.84
C LEU A 127 -8.99 8.42 10.72
N ALA A 128 -8.45 8.40 9.49
CA ALA A 128 -7.01 8.48 9.28
C ALA A 128 -6.40 9.80 9.78
N ASN A 129 -7.21 10.87 9.75
CA ASN A 129 -6.82 12.21 10.16
C ASN A 129 -7.33 12.59 11.56
N ILE A 130 -7.68 11.64 12.43
CA ILE A 130 -8.23 11.92 13.78
C ILE A 130 -7.27 12.75 14.66
N THR A 131 -5.98 12.75 14.35
CA THR A 131 -4.96 13.58 15.00
C THR A 131 -4.84 14.99 14.40
N SER A 132 -5.49 15.25 13.27
CA SER A 132 -5.39 16.50 12.50
C SER A 132 -6.81 16.99 12.14
N PRO A 133 -7.55 17.61 13.09
CA PRO A 133 -8.97 17.96 12.90
C PRO A 133 -9.25 18.90 11.71
N GLU A 134 -8.28 19.75 11.35
CA GLU A 134 -8.39 20.63 10.19
C GLU A 134 -8.44 19.84 8.88
N GLU A 135 -7.63 18.78 8.76
CA GLU A 135 -7.61 17.88 7.60
C GLU A 135 -8.93 17.13 7.43
N ILE A 136 -9.51 16.70 8.55
CA ILE A 136 -10.85 16.12 8.56
C ILE A 136 -11.85 17.10 7.97
N LEU A 137 -11.88 18.34 8.47
CA LEU A 137 -12.82 19.35 8.03
C LEU A 137 -12.64 19.67 6.54
N ILE A 138 -11.41 19.79 6.06
CA ILE A 138 -11.11 20.02 4.63
C ILE A 138 -11.67 18.87 3.77
N ALA A 139 -11.38 17.63 4.17
CA ALA A 139 -11.80 16.45 3.44
C ALA A 139 -13.34 16.28 3.37
N ILE A 140 -14.01 16.44 4.52
CA ILE A 140 -15.45 16.17 4.64
C ILE A 140 -16.31 17.41 4.34
N SER A 141 -15.79 18.64 4.39
CA SER A 141 -16.60 19.86 4.21
C SER A 141 -17.44 19.84 2.93
N PRO A 142 -16.92 19.46 1.75
CA PRO A 142 -17.75 19.37 0.55
C PRO A 142 -18.88 18.35 0.69
N PHE A 143 -18.60 17.19 1.30
CA PHE A 143 -19.63 16.18 1.60
C PHE A 143 -20.67 16.73 2.59
N LEU A 144 -20.24 17.45 3.63
CA LEU A 144 -21.16 18.03 4.60
C LEU A 144 -22.07 19.09 3.97
N GLN A 145 -21.53 19.91 3.06
CA GLN A 145 -22.28 20.94 2.35
C GLN A 145 -23.31 20.33 1.39
N LEU A 146 -22.93 19.29 0.65
CA LEU A 146 -23.84 18.56 -0.26
C LEU A 146 -24.94 17.80 0.50
N HIS A 147 -24.64 17.31 1.71
CA HIS A 147 -25.51 16.41 2.48
C HIS A 147 -26.05 16.98 3.80
N LEU A 148 -26.29 18.29 3.90
CA LEU A 148 -26.83 18.91 5.11
C LEU A 148 -28.14 18.27 5.61
N VAL A 149 -29.01 17.85 4.69
CA VAL A 149 -30.27 17.15 5.02
C VAL A 149 -29.97 15.78 5.63
N LEU A 150 -29.00 15.03 5.10
CA LEU A 150 -28.59 13.75 5.66
C LEU A 150 -28.05 13.91 7.08
N ILE A 151 -27.20 14.91 7.31
CA ILE A 151 -26.57 15.13 8.62
C ILE A 151 -27.62 15.51 9.64
N SER A 152 -28.48 16.47 9.31
CA SER A 152 -29.56 16.90 10.19
C SER A 152 -30.55 15.77 10.49
N THR A 153 -30.90 14.95 9.50
CA THR A 153 -31.74 13.75 9.70
C THR A 153 -31.03 12.66 10.51
N SER A 154 -29.72 12.47 10.33
CA SER A 154 -28.91 11.53 11.11
C SER A 154 -28.78 11.94 12.57
N ILE A 155 -28.58 13.24 12.85
CA ILE A 155 -28.58 13.80 14.21
C ILE A 155 -29.96 13.62 14.85
N LEU A 156 -31.03 13.95 14.12
CA LEU A 156 -32.39 13.74 14.61
C LEU A 156 -32.66 12.26 14.88
N ALA A 157 -32.26 11.37 13.98
CA ALA A 157 -32.36 9.93 14.15
C ALA A 157 -31.57 9.47 15.39
N ALA A 158 -30.37 10.00 15.65
CA ALA A 158 -29.58 9.70 16.83
C ALA A 158 -30.26 10.15 18.13
N ILE A 159 -30.87 11.33 18.14
CA ILE A 159 -31.63 11.85 19.30
C ILE A 159 -32.87 10.99 19.55
N VAL A 160 -33.65 10.73 18.50
CA VAL A 160 -34.85 9.89 18.55
C VAL A 160 -34.49 8.48 19.01
N PHE A 161 -33.45 7.89 18.43
CA PHE A 161 -32.94 6.59 18.79
C PHE A 161 -32.47 6.55 20.25
N SER A 162 -31.74 7.55 20.71
CA SER A 162 -31.29 7.67 22.11
C SER A 162 -32.48 7.76 23.07
N TYR A 163 -33.50 8.55 22.73
CA TYR A 163 -34.74 8.66 23.52
C TYR A 163 -35.47 7.32 23.62
N PHE A 164 -35.68 6.64 22.48
CA PHE A 164 -36.37 5.34 22.47
C PHE A 164 -35.53 4.24 23.13
N SER A 165 -34.21 4.27 22.97
CA SER A 165 -33.28 3.35 23.64
C SER A 165 -33.33 3.53 25.15
N HIS A 166 -33.33 4.77 25.64
CA HIS A 166 -33.53 5.06 27.06
C HIS A 166 -34.90 4.57 27.53
N LYS A 167 -35.97 4.85 26.77
CA LYS A 167 -37.34 4.41 27.09
C LYS A 167 -37.48 2.88 27.11
N ALA A 168 -36.79 2.16 26.23
CA ALA A 168 -36.80 0.70 26.18
C ALA A 168 -35.98 0.09 27.33
N THR A 169 -34.81 0.65 27.63
CA THR A 169 -33.89 0.10 28.64
C THR A 169 -34.26 0.47 30.08
N ARG A 170 -35.03 1.54 30.32
CA ARG A 170 -35.46 1.96 31.68
C ARG A 170 -36.28 0.89 32.43
N HIS A 171 -36.90 -0.03 31.70
CA HIS A 171 -37.71 -1.12 32.27
C HIS A 171 -36.88 -2.34 32.68
N LEU A 172 -35.62 -2.44 32.24
CA LEU A 172 -34.72 -3.52 32.66
C LEU A 172 -34.41 -3.42 34.16
N PRO A 173 -34.09 -4.49 34.87
CA PRO A 173 -33.79 -4.39 36.31
C PRO A 173 -32.45 -3.67 36.57
N HIS A 174 -32.35 -2.93 37.68
CA HIS A 174 -31.10 -2.35 38.18
C HIS A 174 -30.19 -3.43 38.82
N THR A 175 -29.91 -4.50 38.08
CA THR A 175 -29.01 -5.55 38.54
C THR A 175 -27.57 -5.05 38.50
N LYS A 176 -26.86 -5.22 39.62
CA LYS A 176 -25.43 -4.97 39.74
C LYS A 176 -24.74 -6.30 40.01
N LEU A 177 -23.70 -6.60 39.24
CA LEU A 177 -22.88 -7.79 39.41
C LEU A 177 -21.44 -7.38 39.67
N ASP A 178 -20.86 -7.81 40.79
CA ASP A 178 -19.42 -7.64 41.02
C ASP A 178 -18.68 -8.63 40.12
N LEU A 179 -17.89 -8.13 39.16
CA LEU A 179 -17.10 -8.96 38.26
C LEU A 179 -15.80 -9.45 38.93
N TRP A 180 -15.38 -8.80 40.02
CA TRP A 180 -14.17 -9.17 40.76
C TRP A 180 -14.47 -10.23 41.83
N LYS A 181 -15.76 -10.40 42.18
CA LYS A 181 -16.21 -11.37 43.20
C LYS A 181 -17.43 -12.18 42.76
N PRO A 182 -17.42 -13.52 42.91
CA PRO A 182 -16.28 -14.33 43.34
C PRO A 182 -15.19 -14.38 42.24
N ARG A 183 -13.95 -14.69 42.63
CA ARG A 183 -12.77 -14.76 41.72
C ARG A 183 -13.01 -15.48 40.39
N PRO A 184 -13.82 -16.54 40.29
CA PRO A 184 -14.13 -17.15 39.00
C PRO A 184 -14.69 -16.17 37.98
N ARG A 185 -15.53 -15.19 38.35
CA ARG A 185 -16.12 -14.24 37.37
C ARG A 185 -15.08 -13.43 36.63
N PHE A 186 -14.09 -12.93 37.37
CA PHE A 186 -12.95 -12.23 36.81
C PHE A 186 -12.21 -13.12 35.80
N ARG A 187 -11.97 -14.39 36.15
CA ARG A 187 -11.35 -15.37 35.24
C ARG A 187 -12.19 -15.64 33.99
N HIS A 188 -13.51 -15.75 34.11
CA HIS A 188 -14.40 -15.93 32.96
C HIS A 188 -14.40 -14.70 32.04
N ALA A 189 -14.35 -13.49 32.60
CA ALA A 189 -14.27 -12.28 31.81
C ALA A 189 -12.93 -12.16 31.07
N LEU A 190 -11.81 -12.53 31.72
CA LEU A 190 -10.51 -12.62 31.05
C LEU A 190 -10.49 -13.71 29.96
N LEU A 191 -11.09 -14.86 30.22
CA LEU A 191 -11.23 -15.93 29.23
C LEU A 191 -12.08 -15.48 28.04
N LEU A 192 -13.17 -14.76 28.28
CA LEU A 192 -14.01 -14.20 27.22
C LEU A 192 -13.22 -13.20 26.37
N ILE A 193 -12.48 -12.27 26.99
CA ILE A 193 -11.60 -11.34 26.27
C ILE A 193 -10.61 -12.12 25.41
N LEU A 194 -9.94 -13.13 25.98
CA LEU A 194 -8.99 -13.97 25.24
C LEU A 194 -9.65 -14.65 24.04
N LEU A 195 -10.82 -15.30 24.23
CA LEU A 195 -11.53 -15.98 23.14
C LEU A 195 -11.97 -15.02 22.04
N LEU A 196 -12.47 -13.83 22.40
CA LEU A 196 -12.84 -12.79 21.45
C LEU A 196 -11.60 -12.28 20.70
N SER A 197 -10.48 -12.02 21.39
CA SER A 197 -9.23 -11.61 20.75
C SER A 197 -8.63 -12.71 19.87
N LEU A 198 -8.80 -13.99 20.19
CA LEU A 198 -8.36 -15.08 19.32
C LEU A 198 -9.21 -15.17 18.05
N SER A 199 -10.51 -14.84 18.14
CA SER A 199 -11.41 -14.82 16.96
C SER A 199 -11.14 -13.69 15.96
N THR A 200 -10.28 -12.73 16.32
CA THR A 200 -9.83 -11.67 15.40
C THR A 200 -8.53 -12.02 14.69
N LEU A 201 -7.99 -13.23 14.92
CA LEU A 201 -6.79 -13.72 14.27
C LEU A 201 -7.19 -14.66 13.14
N ASP A 202 -6.63 -14.43 11.95
CA ASP A 202 -6.65 -15.39 10.88
C ASP A 202 -5.50 -16.39 11.04
N PRO A 203 -5.78 -17.68 10.87
CA PRO A 203 -4.76 -18.67 10.64
C PRO A 203 -4.34 -18.51 9.18
N LEU A 204 -3.58 -17.46 8.86
CA LEU A 204 -2.91 -17.44 7.57
C LEU A 204 -1.93 -18.62 7.56
N ALA A 205 -2.23 -19.59 6.70
CA ALA A 205 -1.33 -20.65 6.33
C ALA A 205 -0.19 -20.03 5.51
N HIS A 206 0.67 -19.26 6.17
CA HIS A 206 2.02 -19.11 5.68
C HIS A 206 2.71 -20.43 6.04
N PRO A 207 3.17 -21.25 5.08
CA PRO A 207 4.11 -22.33 5.35
C PRO A 207 5.47 -21.72 5.72
N VAL A 208 5.51 -20.88 6.77
CA VAL A 208 6.72 -20.22 7.23
C VAL A 208 7.11 -20.87 8.55
N LYS A 209 8.10 -21.76 8.38
CA LYS A 209 8.93 -22.48 9.37
C LYS A 209 8.43 -23.88 9.76
N LYS A 210 9.23 -24.87 9.35
CA LYS A 210 9.38 -26.25 9.88
C LYS A 210 9.51 -26.38 11.43
N HIS A 211 9.42 -25.29 12.19
CA HIS A 211 9.66 -25.26 13.64
C HIS A 211 8.53 -24.67 14.49
N TRP A 212 7.44 -24.17 13.89
CA TRP A 212 6.26 -23.82 14.65
C TRP A 212 5.29 -25.02 14.71
N SER A 213 5.05 -25.53 15.92
CA SER A 213 4.26 -26.74 16.15
C SER A 213 2.79 -26.66 15.69
N LEU A 214 2.27 -25.46 15.43
CA LEU A 214 0.88 -25.29 14.96
C LEU A 214 0.78 -25.15 13.43
N GLY A 215 1.89 -24.96 12.70
CA GLY A 215 1.87 -24.85 11.23
C GLY A 215 1.32 -23.53 10.65
N TRP A 216 0.85 -22.61 11.47
CA TRP A 216 0.36 -21.27 11.05
C TRP A 216 0.77 -20.19 12.05
N ILE A 217 0.98 -18.97 11.57
CA ILE A 217 1.26 -17.81 12.43
C ILE A 217 -0.05 -17.03 12.59
N PRO A 218 -0.58 -16.83 13.81
CA PRO A 218 -1.74 -15.97 14.02
C PRO A 218 -1.43 -14.57 13.49
N TYR A 219 -2.14 -14.16 12.46
CA TYR A 219 -2.10 -12.79 11.98
C TYR A 219 -3.45 -12.15 12.25
N PRO A 220 -3.52 -10.93 12.80
CA PRO A 220 -4.80 -10.28 12.95
C PRO A 220 -5.47 -10.09 11.59
N THR A 221 -6.79 -10.29 11.55
CA THR A 221 -7.65 -10.14 10.36
C THR A 221 -7.49 -8.74 9.77
N THR A 222 -7.42 -8.61 8.44
CA THR A 222 -7.31 -7.33 7.72
C THR A 222 -8.06 -7.42 6.38
N SER A 223 -8.64 -6.32 5.90
CA SER A 223 -9.32 -6.34 4.59
C SER A 223 -8.37 -6.66 3.43
N GLN A 224 -7.10 -6.24 3.53
CA GLN A 224 -6.06 -6.46 2.52
C GLN A 224 -5.73 -7.94 2.24
N PHE A 225 -6.19 -8.88 3.07
CA PHE A 225 -6.02 -10.32 2.80
C PHE A 225 -7.17 -10.93 2.01
N TYR A 226 -8.26 -10.18 1.89
CA TYR A 226 -9.50 -10.63 1.26
C TYR A 226 -9.81 -9.89 -0.05
N MET A 227 -8.95 -8.94 -0.45
CA MET A 227 -9.02 -8.20 -1.72
C MET A 227 -8.41 -9.03 -2.86
N ASN A 228 -9.04 -10.17 -3.15
CA ASN A 228 -8.53 -11.15 -4.10
C ASN A 228 -9.30 -11.12 -5.45
N PHE A 229 -9.91 -9.99 -5.79
CA PHE A 229 -10.71 -9.83 -7.01
C PHE A 229 -9.99 -8.93 -8.00
N ASP A 230 -10.07 -9.26 -9.29
CA ASP A 230 -9.42 -8.53 -10.37
C ASP A 230 -10.27 -7.30 -10.75
N GLY A 231 -10.28 -6.31 -9.85
CA GLY A 231 -11.00 -5.06 -10.03
C GLY A 231 -11.16 -4.26 -8.73
N TYR A 232 -10.87 -2.96 -8.81
CA TYR A 232 -10.93 -2.02 -7.70
C TYR A 232 -12.26 -2.09 -6.93
N GLN A 233 -13.38 -1.96 -7.62
CA GLN A 233 -14.71 -1.84 -7.00
C GLN A 233 -15.12 -3.10 -6.22
N ALA A 234 -14.80 -4.29 -6.75
CA ALA A 234 -15.13 -5.55 -6.09
C ALA A 234 -14.32 -5.71 -4.78
N ASN A 235 -13.04 -5.32 -4.79
CA ASN A 235 -12.20 -5.30 -3.61
C ASN A 235 -12.71 -4.32 -2.54
N GLN A 236 -13.20 -3.13 -2.94
CA GLN A 236 -13.77 -2.16 -1.99
C GLN A 236 -15.07 -2.67 -1.33
N ALA A 237 -15.81 -3.58 -1.98
CA ALA A 237 -17.02 -4.17 -1.37
C ALA A 237 -16.71 -5.08 -0.16
N VAL A 238 -15.48 -5.61 -0.06
CA VAL A 238 -15.06 -6.49 1.04
C VAL A 238 -14.85 -5.70 2.33
N VAL A 239 -14.25 -4.52 2.20
CA VAL A 239 -13.76 -3.67 3.29
C VAL A 239 -14.83 -3.47 4.36
N ASN A 240 -14.51 -3.81 5.61
CA ASN A 240 -15.27 -3.28 6.73
C ASN A 240 -14.58 -2.00 7.23
N PRO A 241 -15.24 -0.84 7.06
CA PRO A 241 -14.63 0.44 7.33
C PRO A 241 -14.19 0.65 8.78
N LEU A 242 -15.05 0.26 9.71
CA LEU A 242 -14.81 0.45 11.13
C LEU A 242 -13.79 -0.57 11.66
N HIS A 243 -13.79 -1.78 11.09
CA HIS A 243 -12.78 -2.79 11.38
C HIS A 243 -11.37 -2.27 11.07
N ASP A 244 -11.15 -1.78 9.85
CA ASP A 244 -9.83 -1.31 9.43
C ASP A 244 -9.38 -0.08 10.21
N PHE A 245 -10.30 0.81 10.56
CA PHE A 245 -10.02 1.90 11.49
C PHE A 245 -9.45 1.39 12.82
N VAL A 246 -10.19 0.53 13.51
CA VAL A 246 -9.78 0.01 14.83
C VAL A 246 -8.48 -0.77 14.72
N ARG A 247 -8.25 -1.44 13.59
CA ARG A 247 -7.13 -2.33 13.39
C ARG A 247 -5.83 -1.64 13.00
N PHE A 248 -5.90 -0.58 12.19
CA PHE A 248 -4.74 0.08 11.59
C PHE A 248 -4.61 1.54 12.01
N TYR A 249 -5.66 2.32 11.79
CA TYR A 249 -5.60 3.78 11.94
C TYR A 249 -5.60 4.23 13.40
N LEU A 250 -6.42 3.62 14.25
CA LEU A 250 -6.44 3.94 15.68
C LEU A 250 -5.09 3.61 16.36
N PRO A 251 -4.47 2.44 16.13
CA PRO A 251 -3.12 2.21 16.62
C PRO A 251 -2.10 3.20 16.06
N ALA A 252 -2.12 3.48 14.75
CA ALA A 252 -1.18 4.42 14.12
C ALA A 252 -1.22 5.80 14.78
N THR A 253 -2.43 6.32 14.98
CA THR A 253 -2.69 7.63 15.61
C THR A 253 -2.29 7.67 17.08
N LEU A 254 -2.56 6.60 17.84
CA LEU A 254 -2.14 6.49 19.25
C LEU A 254 -0.63 6.33 19.43
N THR A 255 0.05 5.67 18.47
CA THR A 255 1.51 5.56 18.47
C THR A 255 2.20 6.86 18.05
N GLY A 256 1.44 7.84 17.54
CA GLY A 256 1.80 9.25 17.49
C GLY A 256 3.21 9.54 17.00
N MET A 257 3.37 9.70 15.68
CA MET A 257 4.27 10.75 15.20
C MET A 257 3.39 11.93 14.86
N SER A 258 3.43 12.93 15.74
CA SER A 258 2.64 14.14 15.60
C SER A 258 2.91 14.76 14.22
N SER A 259 1.84 14.92 13.44
CA SER A 259 1.85 15.70 12.20
C SER A 259 2.42 17.10 12.41
N ASP A 260 2.38 17.60 13.65
CA ASP A 260 2.81 18.95 14.04
C ASP A 260 4.32 19.15 13.92
N LYS A 261 5.12 18.07 13.76
CA LYS A 261 6.56 18.17 13.47
C LYS A 261 6.89 18.17 11.99
N VAL A 262 5.94 17.82 11.14
CA VAL A 262 6.15 17.78 9.70
C VAL A 262 5.75 19.13 9.12
N ASP A 263 6.69 19.80 8.48
CA ASP A 263 6.40 21.07 7.81
C ASP A 263 5.37 20.82 6.70
N ARG A 264 4.45 21.78 6.56
CA ARG A 264 3.37 21.76 5.58
C ARG A 264 3.39 23.06 4.80
N ILE A 265 3.02 22.97 3.54
CA ILE A 265 2.72 24.10 2.67
C ILE A 265 1.22 24.06 2.37
N ASP A 266 0.62 25.21 2.06
CA ASP A 266 -0.79 25.26 1.68
C ASP A 266 -1.06 24.36 0.47
N ARG A 267 -2.21 23.65 0.45
CA ARG A 267 -2.50 22.65 -0.58
C ARG A 267 -2.61 23.25 -1.99
N ILE A 268 -3.12 24.47 -2.12
CA ILE A 268 -3.28 25.15 -3.41
C ILE A 268 -1.91 25.63 -3.89
N GLU A 269 -1.11 26.19 -2.97
CA GLU A 269 0.27 26.54 -3.26
C GLU A 269 1.10 25.31 -3.67
N ALA A 270 0.95 24.19 -2.95
CA ALA A 270 1.61 22.93 -3.25
C ALA A 270 1.32 22.46 -4.67
N LEU A 271 0.02 22.35 -5.01
CA LEU A 271 -0.38 21.87 -6.33
C LEU A 271 0.07 22.84 -7.43
N SER A 272 -0.06 24.15 -7.22
CA SER A 272 0.37 25.16 -8.20
C SER A 272 1.87 25.09 -8.47
N LEU A 273 2.70 24.99 -7.43
CA LEU A 273 4.15 24.91 -7.58
C LEU A 273 4.57 23.56 -8.17
N SER A 274 3.95 22.46 -7.77
CA SER A 274 4.20 21.15 -8.39
C SER A 274 3.91 21.18 -9.89
N LYS A 275 2.81 21.80 -10.31
CA LYS A 275 2.48 21.99 -11.73
C LYS A 275 3.54 22.79 -12.47
N GLU A 276 4.02 23.89 -11.89
CA GLU A 276 5.12 24.67 -12.45
C GLU A 276 6.41 23.83 -12.59
N LEU A 277 6.79 23.11 -11.54
CA LEU A 277 7.99 22.26 -11.53
C LEU A 277 7.90 21.14 -12.57
N LEU A 278 6.72 20.57 -12.77
CA LEU A 278 6.44 19.52 -13.75
C LEU A 278 6.18 20.06 -15.17
N GLY A 279 6.22 21.39 -15.38
CA GLY A 279 5.89 21.98 -16.68
C GLY A 279 4.44 21.71 -17.12
N ASN A 280 3.56 21.46 -16.16
CA ASN A 280 2.20 21.01 -16.37
C ASN A 280 1.21 22.16 -16.23
N ASN A 281 0.50 22.48 -17.31
CA ASN A 281 -0.48 23.57 -17.36
C ASN A 281 -1.93 23.07 -17.40
N SER A 282 -2.21 21.86 -16.91
CA SER A 282 -3.55 21.27 -16.95
C SER A 282 -4.60 22.18 -16.32
N LEU A 283 -5.77 22.28 -16.92
CA LEU A 283 -6.93 22.99 -16.37
C LEU A 283 -8.03 22.02 -15.92
N ASN A 284 -7.75 20.71 -15.93
CA ASN A 284 -8.72 19.70 -15.52
C ASN A 284 -8.86 19.71 -13.99
N GLU A 285 -10.08 19.93 -13.50
CA GLU A 285 -10.36 20.04 -12.06
C GLU A 285 -10.32 18.68 -11.34
N ASN A 286 -10.71 17.61 -12.04
CA ASN A 286 -10.74 16.26 -11.48
C ASN A 286 -9.35 15.61 -11.51
N TYR A 287 -8.54 15.94 -12.52
CA TYR A 287 -7.20 15.41 -12.72
C TYR A 287 -6.21 16.56 -12.92
N PRO A 288 -5.78 17.24 -11.85
CA PRO A 288 -5.04 18.50 -11.94
C PRO A 288 -3.63 18.39 -12.53
N LEU A 289 -3.14 17.16 -12.71
CA LEU A 289 -1.87 16.84 -13.38
C LEU A 289 -2.08 16.17 -14.76
N LEU A 290 -3.31 16.11 -15.27
CA LEU A 290 -3.59 15.47 -16.56
C LEU A 290 -2.97 16.24 -17.71
N HIS A 291 -2.12 15.56 -18.47
CA HIS A 291 -1.54 16.07 -19.70
C HIS A 291 -1.42 14.94 -20.74
N LYS A 292 -1.21 15.33 -22.00
CA LYS A 292 -1.05 14.40 -23.11
C LYS A 292 0.45 14.18 -23.37
N LEU A 293 0.84 12.92 -23.52
CA LEU A 293 2.16 12.49 -23.93
C LEU A 293 2.07 12.08 -25.41
N GLU A 294 2.85 12.77 -26.24
CA GLU A 294 2.98 12.43 -27.66
C GLU A 294 4.01 11.31 -27.81
N GLN A 295 3.66 10.28 -28.58
CA GLN A 295 4.57 9.18 -28.87
C GLN A 295 5.85 9.69 -29.51
N LYS A 296 7.00 9.33 -28.95
CA LYS A 296 8.30 9.67 -29.54
C LYS A 296 9.44 8.84 -28.93
N PRO A 297 10.23 8.10 -29.72
CA PRO A 297 10.08 7.84 -31.17
C PRO A 297 8.97 6.82 -31.48
N GLU A 298 8.52 6.79 -32.74
CA GLU A 298 7.62 5.74 -33.24
C GLU A 298 8.38 4.41 -33.41
N LEU A 299 8.12 3.46 -32.51
CA LEU A 299 8.84 2.17 -32.46
C LEU A 299 7.95 0.96 -32.74
N GLY A 300 6.63 1.16 -32.84
CA GLY A 300 5.65 0.08 -32.98
C GLY A 300 5.57 -0.85 -31.76
N LEU A 301 5.99 -0.36 -30.58
CA LEU A 301 5.94 -1.12 -29.33
C LEU A 301 4.51 -1.16 -28.80
N LYS A 302 4.03 -2.36 -28.48
CA LYS A 302 2.65 -2.58 -27.98
C LYS A 302 2.62 -3.25 -26.64
N ASN A 303 3.66 -3.99 -26.28
CA ASN A 303 3.71 -4.77 -25.05
C ASN A 303 4.72 -4.16 -24.10
N VAL A 304 4.47 -4.27 -22.81
CA VAL A 304 5.36 -3.75 -21.77
C VAL A 304 5.59 -4.83 -20.72
N ILE A 305 6.86 -5.12 -20.43
CA ILE A 305 7.25 -6.01 -19.34
C ILE A 305 8.18 -5.25 -18.40
N ILE A 306 7.68 -4.91 -17.22
CA ILE A 306 8.45 -4.30 -16.13
C ILE A 306 8.99 -5.43 -15.26
N ILE A 307 10.32 -5.53 -15.13
CA ILE A 307 11.01 -6.41 -14.19
C ILE A 307 11.55 -5.53 -13.06
N GLN A 308 10.84 -5.52 -11.94
CA GLN A 308 11.25 -4.82 -10.74
C GLN A 308 12.14 -5.72 -9.87
N VAL A 309 13.39 -5.30 -9.74
CA VAL A 309 14.47 -6.07 -9.16
C VAL A 309 14.67 -5.75 -7.69
N GLU A 310 14.67 -6.76 -6.82
CA GLU A 310 14.92 -6.61 -5.40
C GLU A 310 16.39 -6.22 -5.13
N GLY A 311 16.61 -5.06 -4.51
CA GLY A 311 17.87 -4.67 -3.89
C GLY A 311 19.06 -4.41 -4.84
N LEU A 312 18.82 -4.23 -6.15
CA LEU A 312 19.88 -4.02 -7.14
C LEU A 312 20.41 -2.57 -7.11
N SER A 313 21.49 -2.35 -6.35
CA SER A 313 22.17 -1.05 -6.32
C SER A 313 22.89 -0.75 -7.64
N GLN A 314 22.91 0.52 -8.05
CA GLN A 314 23.60 0.99 -9.27
C GLN A 314 25.09 0.61 -9.30
N SER A 315 25.76 0.57 -8.15
CA SER A 315 27.20 0.24 -8.05
C SER A 315 27.57 -1.21 -8.39
N ILE A 316 26.57 -2.06 -8.67
CA ILE A 316 26.75 -3.43 -9.14
C ILE A 316 26.98 -3.47 -10.66
N ILE A 317 26.36 -2.55 -11.41
CA ILE A 317 26.50 -2.49 -12.86
C ILE A 317 27.93 -2.11 -13.23
N GLY A 318 28.53 -2.85 -14.15
CA GLY A 318 29.92 -2.73 -14.59
C GLY A 318 30.96 -3.21 -13.56
N ARG A 319 30.54 -3.67 -12.37
CA ARG A 319 31.47 -4.08 -11.32
C ARG A 319 32.04 -5.46 -11.59
N GLN A 320 33.35 -5.59 -11.34
CA GLN A 320 34.05 -6.85 -11.29
C GLN A 320 34.42 -7.24 -9.86
N GLN A 321 34.38 -8.53 -9.57
CA GLN A 321 34.87 -9.13 -8.34
C GLN A 321 35.61 -10.41 -8.70
N GLU A 322 36.75 -10.70 -8.05
CA GLU A 322 37.52 -11.93 -8.34
C GLU A 322 37.86 -12.13 -9.83
N GLY A 323 37.98 -11.02 -10.59
CA GLY A 323 38.28 -11.03 -12.03
C GLY A 323 37.11 -11.33 -12.95
N LEU A 324 35.89 -11.43 -12.41
CA LEU A 324 34.66 -11.70 -13.17
C LEU A 324 33.65 -10.56 -12.98
N GLU A 325 32.88 -10.26 -14.02
CA GLU A 325 31.75 -9.33 -13.93
C GLU A 325 30.64 -9.92 -13.07
N ILE A 326 30.06 -9.11 -12.18
CA ILE A 326 28.94 -9.58 -11.33
C ILE A 326 27.68 -9.77 -12.18
N THR A 327 27.38 -8.82 -13.06
CA THR A 327 26.16 -8.78 -13.89
C THR A 327 26.49 -8.65 -15.40
N PRO A 328 27.16 -9.64 -16.01
CA PRO A 328 27.61 -9.54 -17.40
C PRO A 328 26.47 -9.28 -18.41
N PHE A 329 25.27 -9.83 -18.20
CA PHE A 329 24.15 -9.59 -19.10
C PHE A 329 23.64 -8.15 -18.99
N LEU A 330 23.39 -7.62 -17.78
CA LEU A 330 22.96 -6.23 -17.60
C LEU A 330 24.04 -5.23 -18.07
N ASN A 331 25.32 -5.57 -17.95
CA ASN A 331 26.43 -4.77 -18.50
C ASN A 331 26.42 -4.72 -20.03
N GLN A 332 25.93 -5.78 -20.68
CA GLN A 332 25.72 -5.78 -22.12
C GLN A 332 24.46 -5.00 -22.48
N LEU A 333 23.39 -5.17 -21.70
CA LEU A 333 22.11 -4.52 -21.92
C LEU A 333 22.18 -3.00 -21.80
N SER A 334 23.04 -2.48 -20.91
CA SER A 334 23.30 -1.03 -20.79
C SER A 334 23.80 -0.38 -22.09
N LYS A 335 24.27 -1.19 -23.05
CA LYS A 335 24.78 -0.75 -24.36
C LYS A 335 23.80 -1.03 -25.50
N LYS A 336 22.62 -1.59 -25.22
CA LYS A 336 21.67 -2.13 -26.21
C LYS A 336 20.28 -1.49 -26.14
N GLY A 337 20.15 -0.32 -25.51
CA GLY A 337 18.89 0.37 -25.32
C GLY A 337 19.10 1.67 -24.57
N LEU A 338 18.09 2.10 -23.81
CA LEU A 338 18.21 3.25 -22.92
C LEU A 338 18.69 2.78 -21.55
N TYR A 339 19.72 3.43 -21.04
CA TYR A 339 20.25 3.16 -19.72
C TYR A 339 20.38 4.47 -18.95
N PHE A 340 19.79 4.51 -17.76
CA PHE A 340 19.83 5.63 -16.84
C PHE A 340 20.54 5.18 -15.56
N ASP A 341 21.72 5.75 -15.32
CA ASP A 341 22.58 5.50 -14.15
C ASP A 341 22.33 6.48 -12.99
N ASN A 342 21.64 7.58 -13.26
CA ASN A 342 21.29 8.62 -12.29
C ASN A 342 19.83 8.55 -11.82
N VAL A 343 19.28 7.35 -11.66
CA VAL A 343 17.97 7.15 -11.02
C VAL A 343 18.17 6.95 -9.53
N VAL A 344 17.47 7.73 -8.70
CA VAL A 344 17.40 7.50 -7.26
C VAL A 344 16.14 6.70 -6.90
N GLN A 345 16.30 5.75 -5.98
CA GLN A 345 15.17 5.02 -5.39
C GLN A 345 14.16 6.02 -4.84
N SER A 346 12.87 5.87 -5.12
CA SER A 346 11.86 6.78 -4.57
C SER A 346 11.73 6.60 -3.05
N PHE A 347 11.87 5.35 -2.60
CA PHE A 347 11.72 4.95 -1.21
C PHE A 347 12.61 3.75 -0.86
N ASN A 348 13.25 3.75 0.31
CA ASN A 348 14.11 2.66 0.80
C ASN A 348 13.28 1.48 1.38
N ALA A 349 12.38 0.92 0.56
CA ALA A 349 11.67 -0.33 0.79
C ALA A 349 10.86 -0.72 -0.47
N THR A 350 10.76 -2.02 -0.73
CA THR A 350 10.03 -2.60 -1.87
C THR A 350 8.62 -2.02 -2.04
N ASP A 351 7.82 -1.94 -0.96
CA ASP A 351 6.46 -1.38 -1.02
C ASP A 351 6.42 0.03 -1.60
N GLY A 352 7.31 0.92 -1.16
CA GLY A 352 7.30 2.32 -1.61
C GLY A 352 7.82 2.47 -3.03
N ALA A 353 8.79 1.65 -3.40
CA ALA A 353 9.31 1.59 -4.76
C ALA A 353 8.26 1.03 -5.76
N VAL A 354 7.57 -0.06 -5.40
CA VAL A 354 6.46 -0.62 -6.18
C VAL A 354 5.32 0.40 -6.27
N PHE A 355 4.96 1.06 -5.18
CA PHE A 355 3.97 2.15 -5.20
C PHE A 355 4.35 3.21 -6.25
N SER A 356 5.56 3.78 -6.19
CA SER A 356 5.97 4.84 -7.12
C SER A 356 6.09 4.37 -8.57
N THR A 357 6.63 3.18 -8.79
CA THR A 357 6.77 2.61 -10.14
C THR A 357 5.41 2.33 -10.78
N THR A 358 4.42 1.90 -9.97
CA THR A 358 3.08 1.51 -10.46
C THR A 358 2.13 2.69 -10.62
N THR A 359 2.37 3.80 -9.93
CA THR A 359 1.42 4.92 -9.86
C THR A 359 1.95 6.23 -10.43
N GLY A 360 3.27 6.39 -10.58
CA GLY A 360 3.87 7.69 -10.93
C GLY A 360 3.80 8.72 -9.80
N VAL A 361 3.54 8.30 -8.56
CA VAL A 361 3.36 9.16 -7.37
C VAL A 361 4.43 8.85 -6.31
N HIS A 362 4.95 9.87 -5.64
CA HIS A 362 5.92 9.68 -4.56
C HIS A 362 5.24 9.13 -3.30
N LYS A 363 5.84 8.18 -2.61
CA LYS A 363 5.31 7.72 -1.32
C LYS A 363 5.43 8.81 -0.25
N ALA A 364 4.30 9.27 0.30
CA ALA A 364 4.26 10.13 1.48
C ALA A 364 4.29 9.27 2.76
N PHE A 365 5.14 9.58 3.74
CA PHE A 365 5.44 8.63 4.84
C PHE A 365 5.62 9.22 6.25
N PHE A 366 5.89 10.52 6.39
CA PHE A 366 6.27 11.08 7.71
C PHE A 366 5.18 10.97 8.77
N ASN A 367 3.92 10.89 8.36
CA ASN A 367 2.80 10.82 9.30
C ASN A 367 2.67 9.45 10.00
N GLN A 368 3.37 8.42 9.52
CA GLN A 368 3.10 7.04 9.97
C GLN A 368 4.36 6.20 10.29
N ASN A 369 5.60 6.63 9.98
CA ASN A 369 6.85 5.85 10.18
C ASN A 369 6.73 4.39 9.72
N TRP A 370 5.99 4.18 8.63
CA TRP A 370 5.77 2.87 8.03
C TRP A 370 6.59 2.80 6.75
N LYS A 371 7.31 1.69 6.61
CA LYS A 371 8.04 1.34 5.38
C LYS A 371 7.21 0.49 4.41
N TYR A 372 5.98 0.19 4.80
CA TYR A 372 5.07 -0.72 4.13
C TYR A 372 3.93 0.07 3.46
N PHE A 373 3.19 -0.59 2.58
CA PHE A 373 1.94 -0.06 2.05
C PHE A 373 1.01 0.40 3.18
N LEU A 374 0.53 1.63 3.07
CA LEU A 374 -0.54 2.15 3.91
C LEU A 374 -1.88 1.62 3.38
N PRO A 375 -2.92 1.43 4.22
CA PRO A 375 -4.21 1.00 3.69
C PRO A 375 -4.80 1.99 2.68
N VAL A 376 -4.57 3.29 2.83
CA VAL A 376 -4.96 4.31 1.84
C VAL A 376 -4.22 4.16 0.49
N GLU A 377 -3.01 3.60 0.49
CA GLU A 377 -2.27 3.32 -0.74
C GLU A 377 -2.78 2.03 -1.40
N VAL A 378 -3.08 0.99 -0.61
CA VAL A 378 -3.66 -0.26 -1.13
C VAL A 378 -5.05 -0.01 -1.70
N ASN A 379 -5.85 0.82 -1.04
CA ASN A 379 -7.21 1.16 -1.42
C ASN A 379 -7.28 2.34 -2.39
N GLY A 380 -6.15 2.86 -2.87
CA GLY A 380 -6.14 3.98 -3.80
C GLY A 380 -6.37 3.54 -5.25
N TYR A 381 -6.90 4.45 -6.06
CA TYR A 381 -7.10 4.28 -7.50
C TYR A 381 -6.20 5.28 -8.24
N PHE A 382 -5.07 4.81 -8.78
CA PHE A 382 -4.04 5.68 -9.37
C PHE A 382 -4.01 5.60 -10.90
N GLY A 383 -3.31 6.53 -11.54
CA GLY A 383 -3.01 6.48 -12.99
C GLY A 383 -1.97 5.42 -13.33
N SER A 384 -2.26 4.15 -13.02
CA SER A 384 -1.44 2.99 -13.37
C SER A 384 -1.57 2.64 -14.87
N LEU A 385 -0.64 1.86 -15.42
CA LEU A 385 -0.75 1.40 -16.81
C LEU A 385 -2.09 0.72 -17.14
N PRO A 386 -2.67 -0.15 -16.27
CA PRO A 386 -3.97 -0.73 -16.54
C PRO A 386 -5.10 0.31 -16.64
N HIS A 387 -5.13 1.28 -15.74
CA HIS A 387 -6.15 2.32 -15.75
C HIS A 387 -5.99 3.31 -16.93
N LEU A 388 -4.75 3.50 -17.40
CA LEU A 388 -4.45 4.41 -18.52
C LEU A 388 -4.65 3.77 -19.90
N LEU A 389 -4.37 2.47 -20.04
CA LEU A 389 -4.47 1.72 -21.31
C LEU A 389 -5.81 1.00 -21.47
N GLY A 390 -6.46 0.65 -20.35
CA GLY A 390 -7.79 0.04 -20.32
C GLY A 390 -7.80 -1.45 -20.70
N SER A 391 -8.69 -2.20 -20.05
CA SER A 391 -8.78 -3.65 -20.22
C SER A 391 -9.47 -4.11 -21.51
N ASP A 392 -10.08 -3.20 -22.29
CA ASP A 392 -10.72 -3.55 -23.58
C ASP A 392 -9.70 -3.83 -24.68
N SER A 393 -8.52 -3.21 -24.59
CA SER A 393 -7.46 -3.30 -25.60
C SER A 393 -6.19 -3.96 -25.10
N TYR A 394 -6.00 -4.02 -23.77
CA TYR A 394 -4.81 -4.57 -23.14
C TYR A 394 -5.14 -5.63 -22.08
N GLY A 395 -4.34 -6.69 -22.04
CA GLY A 395 -4.22 -7.56 -20.87
C GLY A 395 -3.25 -6.95 -19.85
N HIS A 396 -3.55 -7.07 -18.55
CA HIS A 396 -2.73 -6.46 -17.50
C HIS A 396 -2.41 -7.48 -16.43
N PHE A 397 -1.12 -7.82 -16.28
CA PHE A 397 -0.66 -8.85 -15.37
C PHE A 397 0.31 -8.29 -14.34
N SER A 398 0.19 -8.72 -13.09
CA SER A 398 1.26 -8.60 -12.11
C SER A 398 1.68 -9.98 -11.65
N MET A 399 2.98 -10.20 -11.48
CA MET A 399 3.49 -11.50 -11.07
C MET A 399 4.58 -11.38 -10.03
N HIS A 400 4.49 -12.22 -9.00
CA HIS A 400 5.52 -12.34 -7.99
C HIS A 400 5.46 -13.71 -7.35
N ALA A 401 6.60 -14.21 -6.88
CA ALA A 401 6.69 -15.56 -6.32
C ALA A 401 7.32 -15.56 -4.93
N PHE A 402 7.09 -14.52 -4.13
CA PHE A 402 7.50 -14.45 -2.73
C PHE A 402 6.35 -14.79 -1.78
N HIS A 403 6.68 -15.36 -0.63
CA HIS A 403 5.71 -15.74 0.41
C HIS A 403 5.29 -14.57 1.29
N ASN A 404 6.26 -13.75 1.67
CA ASN A 404 6.06 -12.75 2.71
C ASN A 404 5.23 -11.60 2.16
N ARG A 405 4.06 -11.34 2.77
CA ARG A 405 3.17 -10.23 2.43
C ARG A 405 2.65 -10.27 0.98
N ARG A 406 2.69 -11.45 0.35
CA ARG A 406 2.14 -11.77 -0.97
C ARG A 406 0.76 -11.17 -1.22
N GLU A 407 -0.13 -11.28 -0.23
CA GLU A 407 -1.51 -10.84 -0.31
C GLU A 407 -1.63 -9.31 -0.47
N VAL A 408 -0.79 -8.55 0.24
CA VAL A 408 -0.84 -7.07 0.22
C VAL A 408 -0.36 -6.53 -1.12
N PHE A 409 0.70 -7.11 -1.68
CA PHE A 409 1.17 -6.75 -3.02
C PHE A 409 0.13 -7.08 -4.08
N SER A 410 -0.44 -8.30 -4.04
CA SER A 410 -1.48 -8.69 -4.99
C SER A 410 -2.73 -7.82 -4.86
N SER A 411 -3.14 -7.46 -3.64
CA SER A 411 -4.28 -6.56 -3.41
C SER A 411 -4.04 -5.17 -3.96
N PHE A 412 -2.83 -4.61 -3.75
CA PHE A 412 -2.46 -3.33 -4.33
C PHE A 412 -2.49 -3.39 -5.86
N MET A 413 -1.86 -4.39 -6.49
CA MET A 413 -1.80 -4.53 -7.94
C MET A 413 -3.20 -4.77 -8.55
N ARG A 414 -4.05 -5.60 -7.93
CA ARG A 414 -5.45 -5.82 -8.35
C ARG A 414 -6.27 -4.54 -8.28
N ASN A 415 -6.09 -3.73 -7.24
CA ASN A 415 -6.72 -2.42 -7.15
C ASN A 415 -6.22 -1.42 -8.20
N GLN A 416 -5.03 -1.65 -8.77
CA GLN A 416 -4.51 -0.90 -9.91
C GLN A 416 -4.91 -1.47 -11.29
N GLY A 417 -5.77 -2.50 -11.32
CA GLY A 417 -6.31 -3.10 -12.55
C GLY A 417 -5.50 -4.27 -13.12
N TYR A 418 -4.54 -4.81 -12.37
CA TYR A 418 -3.79 -6.00 -12.79
C TYR A 418 -4.44 -7.31 -12.34
N GLU A 419 -4.54 -8.29 -13.24
CA GLU A 419 -4.67 -9.69 -12.88
C GLU A 419 -3.37 -10.15 -12.21
N SER A 420 -3.45 -10.63 -10.96
CA SER A 420 -2.25 -10.95 -10.19
C SER A 420 -2.02 -12.46 -10.07
N VAL A 421 -0.88 -12.93 -10.57
CA VAL A 421 -0.38 -14.32 -10.45
C VAL A 421 0.69 -14.35 -9.37
N ASP A 422 0.38 -14.96 -8.23
CA ASP A 422 1.27 -14.90 -7.07
C ASP A 422 1.94 -16.26 -6.75
N TYR A 423 2.69 -16.31 -5.65
CA TYR A 423 3.38 -17.53 -5.20
C TYR A 423 2.51 -18.79 -5.22
N LEU A 424 1.25 -18.74 -4.78
CA LEU A 424 0.40 -19.94 -4.73
C LEU A 424 -0.02 -20.41 -6.12
N ASP A 425 -0.11 -19.49 -7.08
CA ASP A 425 -0.43 -19.84 -8.46
C ASP A 425 0.78 -20.47 -9.15
N PHE A 426 1.98 -19.94 -8.90
CA PHE A 426 3.22 -20.57 -9.34
C PHE A 426 3.45 -21.94 -8.67
N GLU A 427 3.10 -22.10 -7.39
CA GLU A 427 3.17 -23.39 -6.69
C GLU A 427 2.30 -24.46 -7.38
N LYS A 428 1.04 -24.11 -7.69
CA LYS A 428 0.15 -25.00 -8.45
C LYS A 428 0.69 -25.31 -9.84
N ARG A 429 1.25 -24.31 -10.53
CA ARG A 429 1.81 -24.45 -11.88
C ARG A 429 3.02 -25.39 -11.90
N LEU A 430 3.83 -25.39 -10.85
CA LEU A 430 4.96 -26.29 -10.67
C LEU A 430 4.56 -27.71 -10.22
N GLY A 431 3.26 -28.04 -10.21
CA GLY A 431 2.74 -29.39 -10.06
C GLY A 431 2.71 -29.92 -8.63
N GLY A 432 2.74 -29.05 -7.61
CA GLY A 432 2.75 -29.44 -6.20
C GLY A 432 1.55 -28.91 -5.40
N GLU A 433 1.24 -29.59 -4.28
CA GLU A 433 0.55 -28.99 -3.12
C GLU A 433 1.55 -28.22 -2.21
N GLU A 434 2.85 -28.48 -2.38
CA GLU A 434 3.98 -27.73 -1.80
C GLU A 434 5.08 -27.59 -2.87
N VAL A 435 5.67 -26.40 -3.02
CA VAL A 435 6.86 -26.21 -3.89
C VAL A 435 8.03 -27.08 -3.41
N MET A 436 8.68 -27.77 -4.34
CA MET A 436 9.85 -28.58 -4.03
C MET A 436 10.98 -27.72 -3.40
N PRO A 437 11.67 -28.19 -2.35
CA PRO A 437 12.71 -27.41 -1.65
C PRO A 437 13.85 -26.90 -2.55
N GLU A 438 14.12 -27.57 -3.68
CA GLU A 438 15.08 -27.15 -4.69
C GLU A 438 14.62 -25.93 -5.52
N TYR A 439 13.31 -25.64 -5.55
CA TYR A 439 12.74 -24.55 -6.33
C TYR A 439 12.49 -23.28 -5.52
N SER A 440 12.62 -23.34 -4.20
CA SER A 440 12.29 -22.22 -3.32
C SER A 440 13.20 -22.13 -2.09
N ASN A 441 13.17 -20.97 -1.46
CA ASN A 441 13.79 -20.72 -0.16
C ASN A 441 12.77 -20.05 0.79
N ALA A 442 13.26 -19.53 1.92
CA ALA A 442 12.40 -18.84 2.90
C ALA A 442 11.74 -17.54 2.39
N LEU A 443 12.17 -17.01 1.25
CA LEU A 443 11.62 -15.82 0.59
C LEU A 443 10.54 -16.20 -0.42
N GLY A 444 10.72 -17.28 -1.18
CA GLY A 444 9.84 -17.66 -2.28
C GLY A 444 10.48 -18.61 -3.28
N ILE A 445 9.87 -18.74 -4.46
CA ILE A 445 10.44 -19.44 -5.61
C ILE A 445 11.62 -18.63 -6.13
N PHE A 446 12.71 -19.30 -6.52
CA PHE A 446 13.90 -18.62 -7.04
C PHE A 446 13.62 -17.92 -8.38
N ASP A 447 14.25 -16.77 -8.60
CA ASP A 447 13.94 -15.86 -9.72
C ASP A 447 14.11 -16.52 -11.10
N GLY A 448 15.11 -17.38 -11.29
CA GLY A 448 15.29 -18.12 -12.54
C GLY A 448 14.17 -19.12 -12.87
N ILE A 449 13.46 -19.63 -11.86
CA ILE A 449 12.27 -20.47 -12.07
C ILE A 449 11.06 -19.57 -12.29
N PHE A 450 10.84 -18.61 -11.40
CA PHE A 450 9.74 -17.64 -11.49
C PHE A 450 9.70 -16.94 -12.84
N LEU A 451 10.81 -16.33 -13.26
CA LEU A 451 10.86 -15.60 -14.53
C LEU A 451 10.65 -16.53 -15.72
N ARG A 452 11.18 -17.76 -15.70
CA ARG A 452 10.92 -18.72 -16.78
C ARG A 452 9.43 -19.08 -16.88
N GLU A 453 8.76 -19.34 -15.76
CA GLU A 453 7.31 -19.59 -15.75
C GLU A 453 6.52 -18.35 -16.19
N ALA A 454 6.97 -17.15 -15.80
CA ALA A 454 6.38 -15.89 -16.26
C ALA A 454 6.54 -15.72 -17.78
N ALA A 455 7.70 -16.06 -18.37
CA ALA A 455 7.88 -16.02 -19.82
C ALA A 455 6.88 -16.94 -20.53
N ASP A 456 6.59 -18.10 -19.96
CA ASP A 456 5.64 -19.07 -20.54
C ASP A 456 4.21 -18.56 -20.45
N ILE A 457 3.82 -17.95 -19.33
CA ILE A 457 2.51 -17.29 -19.22
C ILE A 457 2.37 -16.16 -20.25
N LEU A 458 3.38 -15.29 -20.33
CA LEU A 458 3.31 -14.10 -21.16
C LEU A 458 3.42 -14.42 -22.67
N ALA A 459 4.11 -15.49 -23.04
CA ALA A 459 4.27 -15.89 -24.44
C ALA A 459 2.95 -16.35 -25.07
N ASP A 460 2.00 -16.84 -24.27
CA ASP A 460 0.68 -17.30 -24.71
C ASP A 460 -0.33 -16.16 -24.90
N ILE A 461 0.03 -14.91 -24.58
CA ILE A 461 -0.86 -13.75 -24.70
C ILE A 461 -0.84 -13.19 -26.12
N GLU A 462 -2.00 -13.19 -26.78
CA GLU A 462 -2.15 -12.69 -28.17
C GLU A 462 -2.49 -11.18 -28.24
N THR A 463 -3.14 -10.63 -27.22
CA THR A 463 -3.51 -9.20 -27.16
C THR A 463 -2.34 -8.37 -26.65
N PRO A 464 -2.26 -7.05 -26.99
CA PRO A 464 -1.35 -6.14 -26.30
C PRO A 464 -1.43 -6.30 -24.79
N PHE A 465 -0.30 -6.26 -24.09
CA PHE A 465 -0.31 -6.46 -22.65
C PHE A 465 0.73 -5.65 -21.90
N THR A 466 0.47 -5.45 -20.61
CA THR A 466 1.46 -4.97 -19.65
C THR A 466 1.66 -6.01 -18.56
N ALA A 467 2.91 -6.32 -18.21
CA ALA A 467 3.26 -7.22 -17.14
C ALA A 467 4.20 -6.54 -16.13
N HIS A 468 3.94 -6.67 -14.84
CA HIS A 468 4.83 -6.19 -13.77
C HIS A 468 5.31 -7.37 -12.93
N LEU A 469 6.57 -7.74 -13.11
CA LEU A 469 7.24 -8.86 -12.46
C LEU A 469 8.08 -8.36 -11.29
N ILE A 470 7.93 -8.94 -10.09
CA ILE A 470 8.71 -8.56 -8.90
C ILE A 470 9.56 -9.74 -8.43
N THR A 471 10.88 -9.55 -8.43
CA THR A 471 11.87 -10.57 -8.04
C THR A 471 12.12 -10.58 -6.52
N ALA A 472 12.77 -11.63 -6.00
CA ALA A 472 13.03 -11.75 -4.55
C ALA A 472 14.36 -12.44 -4.16
N THR A 473 15.07 -13.10 -5.07
CA THR A 473 16.23 -13.95 -4.70
C THR A 473 17.41 -13.14 -4.15
N THR A 474 17.55 -11.90 -4.59
CA THR A 474 18.57 -10.92 -4.16
C THR A 474 18.25 -10.26 -2.83
N HIS A 475 17.74 -11.03 -1.86
CA HIS A 475 17.55 -10.62 -0.48
C HIS A 475 18.16 -11.64 0.50
N SER A 476 18.50 -11.19 1.71
CA SER A 476 19.03 -12.05 2.78
C SER A 476 18.08 -13.22 3.07
N PRO A 477 18.57 -14.49 3.15
CA PRO A 477 19.97 -14.90 3.36
C PRO A 477 20.81 -15.13 2.09
N TRP A 478 20.37 -14.64 0.92
CA TRP A 478 21.13 -14.71 -0.34
C TRP A 478 21.35 -16.14 -0.82
N GLN A 479 20.32 -16.96 -0.65
CA GLN A 479 20.31 -18.33 -1.13
C GLN A 479 19.91 -18.35 -2.60
N VAL A 480 20.63 -19.13 -3.40
CA VAL A 480 20.32 -19.46 -4.79
C VAL A 480 20.12 -20.99 -4.89
N PRO A 481 19.58 -21.52 -5.99
CA PRO A 481 19.53 -22.97 -6.22
C PRO A 481 20.89 -23.65 -6.07
N ASP A 482 20.93 -24.91 -5.64
CA ASP A 482 22.17 -25.67 -5.42
C ASP A 482 22.96 -25.90 -6.72
N ASP A 483 22.29 -25.91 -7.86
CA ASP A 483 22.87 -26.06 -9.21
C ASP A 483 23.23 -24.72 -9.86
N ALA A 484 22.94 -23.58 -9.23
CA ALA A 484 23.31 -22.26 -9.74
C ALA A 484 24.83 -22.06 -9.74
N ALA A 485 25.34 -21.36 -10.75
CA ALA A 485 26.75 -20.99 -10.79
C ALA A 485 27.06 -19.97 -9.68
N THR A 486 27.97 -20.33 -8.76
CA THR A 486 28.43 -19.46 -7.68
C THR A 486 29.93 -19.16 -7.78
N PRO A 487 30.37 -18.37 -8.77
CA PRO A 487 31.80 -18.17 -9.03
C PRO A 487 32.51 -17.30 -7.99
N PHE A 488 31.77 -16.56 -7.15
CA PHE A 488 32.33 -15.67 -6.14
C PHE A 488 32.32 -16.34 -4.75
N LYS A 489 33.25 -15.93 -3.87
CA LYS A 489 33.21 -16.39 -2.46
C LYS A 489 32.03 -15.81 -1.67
N ASN A 490 31.53 -14.66 -2.10
CA ASN A 490 30.45 -13.93 -1.42
C ASN A 490 29.08 -14.36 -1.95
N LYS A 491 28.25 -14.94 -1.07
CA LYS A 491 26.89 -15.39 -1.40
C LYS A 491 26.01 -14.28 -1.98
N ARG A 492 26.16 -13.05 -1.50
CA ARG A 492 25.41 -11.87 -2.02
C ARG A 492 25.78 -11.57 -3.46
N THR A 493 27.08 -11.60 -3.76
CA THR A 493 27.56 -11.41 -5.13
C THR A 493 27.03 -12.51 -6.05
N ASN A 494 27.02 -13.76 -5.58
CA ASN A 494 26.44 -14.88 -6.33
C ASN A 494 24.92 -14.74 -6.55
N SER A 495 24.15 -14.20 -5.61
CA SER A 495 22.72 -13.99 -5.84
C SER A 495 22.44 -12.95 -6.93
N PHE A 496 23.23 -11.87 -7.01
CA PHE A 496 23.11 -10.91 -8.13
C PHE A 496 23.58 -11.51 -9.46
N HIS A 497 24.60 -12.36 -9.44
CA HIS A 497 25.03 -13.09 -10.63
C HIS A 497 23.95 -14.07 -11.13
N TYR A 498 23.30 -14.78 -10.22
CA TYR A 498 22.18 -15.66 -10.53
C TYR A 498 20.98 -14.88 -11.06
N LEU A 499 20.65 -13.72 -10.48
CA LEU A 499 19.62 -12.82 -10.98
C LEU A 499 19.92 -12.37 -12.42
N ASP A 500 21.15 -11.94 -12.69
CA ASP A 500 21.58 -11.52 -14.04
C ASP A 500 21.36 -12.64 -15.07
N GLN A 501 21.77 -13.86 -14.74
CA GLN A 501 21.51 -15.06 -15.55
C GLN A 501 20.01 -15.36 -15.70
N SER A 502 19.22 -15.11 -14.66
CA SER A 502 17.77 -15.34 -14.66
C SER A 502 17.04 -14.37 -15.59
N ILE A 503 17.43 -13.10 -15.59
CA ILE A 503 16.89 -12.08 -16.52
C ILE A 503 17.33 -12.38 -17.96
N GLU A 504 18.59 -12.79 -18.17
CA GLU A 504 19.05 -13.22 -19.49
C GLU A 504 18.23 -14.41 -20.02
N ALA A 505 18.01 -15.42 -19.17
CA ALA A 505 17.22 -16.59 -19.52
C ALA A 505 15.75 -16.24 -19.80
N PHE A 506 15.18 -15.30 -19.04
CA PHE A 506 13.83 -14.78 -19.29
C PHE A 506 13.69 -14.17 -20.68
N ILE A 507 14.56 -13.20 -21.01
CA ILE A 507 14.51 -12.50 -22.31
C ILE A 507 14.74 -13.49 -23.46
N LYS A 508 15.65 -14.46 -23.31
CA LYS A 508 15.87 -15.52 -24.31
C LYS A 508 14.65 -16.42 -24.47
N ALA A 509 14.09 -16.92 -23.37
CA ALA A 509 12.92 -17.80 -23.41
C ALA A 509 11.71 -17.08 -24.01
N PHE A 510 11.45 -15.83 -23.64
CA PHE A 510 10.35 -15.06 -24.19
C PHE A 510 10.58 -14.74 -25.68
N ARG A 511 11.81 -14.44 -26.11
CA ARG A 511 12.15 -14.31 -27.54
C ARG A 511 11.88 -15.58 -28.34
N GLU A 512 12.22 -16.74 -27.78
CA GLU A 512 12.05 -18.03 -28.45
C GLU A 512 10.58 -18.45 -28.55
N LYS A 513 9.76 -18.07 -27.57
CA LYS A 513 8.38 -18.56 -27.42
C LYS A 513 7.32 -17.57 -27.89
N SER A 514 7.53 -16.27 -27.72
CA SER A 514 6.51 -15.25 -28.00
C SER A 514 6.67 -14.64 -29.39
N PRO A 515 5.60 -14.60 -30.21
CA PRO A 515 5.61 -13.86 -31.47
C PRO A 515 5.70 -12.33 -31.25
N SER A 516 5.40 -11.86 -30.04
CA SER A 516 5.36 -10.45 -29.65
C SER A 516 6.72 -9.92 -29.15
N PHE A 517 7.81 -10.69 -29.27
CA PHE A 517 9.12 -10.24 -28.78
C PHE A 517 9.57 -8.91 -29.40
N GLU A 518 9.35 -8.74 -30.71
CA GLU A 518 9.82 -7.57 -31.47
C GLU A 518 9.08 -6.28 -31.10
N ASP A 519 7.82 -6.37 -30.65
CA ASP A 519 7.00 -5.23 -30.23
C ASP A 519 6.88 -5.10 -28.70
N THR A 520 7.73 -5.80 -27.94
CA THR A 520 7.77 -5.73 -26.47
C THR A 520 8.86 -4.79 -25.96
N LEU A 521 8.47 -3.85 -25.10
CA LEU A 521 9.33 -3.03 -24.27
C LEU A 521 9.63 -3.73 -22.94
N PHE A 522 10.90 -4.05 -22.69
CA PHE A 522 11.37 -4.51 -21.40
C PHE A 522 11.88 -3.32 -20.59
N VAL A 523 11.35 -3.15 -19.39
CA VAL A 523 11.80 -2.15 -18.42
C VAL A 523 12.37 -2.87 -17.22
N ILE A 524 13.67 -2.74 -16.97
CA ILE A 524 14.31 -3.36 -15.80
C ILE A 524 14.70 -2.26 -14.84
N VAL A 525 14.17 -2.31 -13.62
CA VAL A 525 14.42 -1.28 -12.60
C VAL A 525 14.59 -1.91 -11.25
N ALA A 526 15.53 -1.43 -10.43
CA ALA A 526 15.57 -1.88 -9.05
C ALA A 526 14.49 -1.20 -8.21
N ASP A 527 14.00 -1.89 -7.18
CA ASP A 527 13.10 -1.29 -6.20
C ASP A 527 13.85 -0.30 -5.29
N HIS A 528 14.96 -0.73 -4.70
CA HIS A 528 15.83 0.09 -3.87
C HIS A 528 17.26 -0.47 -3.87
N THR A 529 18.18 0.29 -3.28
CA THR A 529 19.54 -0.16 -3.02
C THR A 529 19.57 -1.17 -1.88
N SER A 530 20.49 -2.12 -1.92
CA SER A 530 20.67 -3.09 -0.83
C SER A 530 22.14 -3.32 -0.52
N VAL A 531 22.89 -3.87 -1.47
CA VAL A 531 24.33 -4.10 -1.29
C VAL A 531 25.11 -2.87 -1.73
N LEU A 532 25.96 -2.39 -0.84
CA LEU A 532 26.85 -1.25 -1.06
C LEU A 532 28.29 -1.77 -1.07
N TYR A 533 29.07 -1.33 -2.04
CA TYR A 533 30.46 -1.70 -2.23
C TYR A 533 31.44 -0.53 -1.99
N GLY A 534 30.96 0.70 -2.02
CA GLY A 534 31.62 1.89 -1.53
C GLY A 534 30.88 2.49 -0.33
N LYS A 535 31.24 3.73 0.00
CA LYS A 535 30.82 4.38 1.26
C LYS A 535 29.97 5.64 1.04
N GLY A 536 29.98 6.17 -0.18
CA GLY A 536 29.33 7.42 -0.53
C GLY A 536 27.81 7.35 -0.37
N MET A 537 27.18 8.51 -0.25
CA MET A 537 25.74 8.60 -0.03
C MET A 537 24.97 8.38 -1.33
N MET A 538 25.53 8.77 -2.48
CA MET A 538 24.93 8.50 -3.79
C MET A 538 24.77 7.00 -4.06
N GLU A 539 25.72 6.20 -3.59
CA GLU A 539 25.64 4.74 -3.71
C GLU A 539 24.48 4.13 -2.91
N ARG A 540 24.00 4.81 -1.87
CA ARG A 540 22.91 4.34 -0.98
C ARG A 540 21.52 4.65 -1.51
N ILE A 541 21.45 5.35 -2.64
CA ILE A 541 20.17 5.81 -3.19
C ILE A 541 20.06 5.55 -4.68
N ARG A 542 21.16 5.38 -5.42
CA ARG A 542 21.08 5.14 -6.86
C ARG A 542 20.78 3.70 -7.24
N VAL A 543 19.84 3.55 -8.16
CA VAL A 543 19.39 2.30 -8.74
C VAL A 543 19.54 2.34 -10.27
N PRO A 544 19.79 1.21 -10.94
CA PRO A 544 19.82 1.17 -12.39
C PRO A 544 18.40 1.13 -12.97
N LEU A 545 18.23 1.75 -14.14
CA LEU A 545 17.02 1.66 -14.97
C LEU A 545 17.40 1.41 -16.42
N PHE A 546 16.80 0.37 -17.01
CA PHE A 546 17.00 -0.03 -18.39
C PHE A 546 15.68 -0.03 -19.14
N PHE A 547 15.67 0.50 -20.37
CA PHE A 547 14.62 0.26 -21.35
C PHE A 547 15.24 -0.47 -22.54
N TYR A 548 14.69 -1.64 -22.86
CA TYR A 548 15.17 -2.49 -23.93
C TYR A 548 14.03 -2.94 -24.83
N SER A 549 14.27 -2.87 -26.14
CA SER A 549 13.51 -3.59 -27.16
C SER A 549 14.42 -3.75 -28.38
N PRO A 550 14.15 -4.69 -29.30
CA PRO A 550 14.89 -4.78 -30.56
C PRO A 550 14.87 -3.47 -31.36
N ALA A 551 13.73 -2.76 -31.34
CA ALA A 551 13.59 -1.46 -31.98
C ALA A 551 14.49 -0.38 -31.35
N LEU A 552 14.58 -0.33 -30.01
CA LEU A 552 15.49 0.58 -29.30
C LEU A 552 16.97 0.23 -29.55
N GLU A 553 17.32 -1.06 -29.56
CA GLU A 553 18.68 -1.52 -29.90
C GLU A 553 19.07 -1.07 -31.32
N ALA A 554 18.13 -1.19 -32.27
CA ALA A 554 18.35 -0.83 -33.67
C ALA A 554 18.52 0.68 -33.91
N MET A 555 17.94 1.54 -33.07
CA MET A 555 18.14 2.99 -33.17
C MET A 555 19.61 3.38 -32.99
N ASN A 556 20.40 2.59 -32.24
CA ASN A 556 21.80 2.87 -31.89
C ASN A 556 22.02 4.34 -31.48
N THR A 557 21.05 4.90 -30.79
CA THR A 557 21.06 6.30 -30.39
C THR A 557 21.85 6.45 -29.10
N GLU A 558 22.92 7.23 -29.13
CA GLU A 558 23.47 7.85 -27.92
C GLU A 558 22.40 8.81 -27.39
N TRP A 559 21.53 8.31 -26.51
CA TRP A 559 20.63 9.17 -25.76
C TRP A 559 21.49 10.04 -24.85
N GLN A 560 21.30 11.35 -24.95
CA GLN A 560 22.01 12.29 -24.09
C GLN A 560 21.56 12.04 -22.65
N GLN A 561 22.36 11.29 -21.92
CA GLN A 561 22.29 11.32 -20.47
C GLN A 561 22.53 12.77 -20.04
N HIS A 562 21.68 13.26 -19.15
CA HIS A 562 21.87 14.55 -18.52
C HIS A 562 22.60 14.30 -17.20
N PRO A 563 23.95 14.33 -17.17
CA PRO A 563 24.70 13.95 -15.97
C PRO A 563 24.38 14.83 -14.76
N ASP A 564 23.84 16.03 -15.00
CA ASP A 564 23.47 16.99 -13.96
C ASP A 564 22.04 16.81 -13.41
N HIS A 565 21.28 15.82 -13.91
CA HIS A 565 19.91 15.55 -13.49
C HIS A 565 19.77 14.15 -12.87
N TYR A 566 18.99 14.10 -11.79
CA TYR A 566 18.58 12.87 -11.14
C TYR A 566 17.13 12.58 -11.47
N GLU A 567 16.84 11.30 -11.66
CA GLU A 567 15.51 10.81 -12.01
C GLU A 567 14.98 9.91 -10.88
N SER A 568 13.71 9.52 -10.94
CA SER A 568 13.11 8.62 -9.96
C SER A 568 12.14 7.62 -10.61
N GLN A 569 11.70 6.64 -9.83
CA GLN A 569 10.76 5.61 -10.29
C GLN A 569 9.41 6.17 -10.76
N VAL A 570 9.04 7.38 -10.33
CA VAL A 570 7.82 8.04 -10.79
C VAL A 570 7.87 8.36 -12.29
N ASP A 571 9.06 8.50 -12.88
CA ASP A 571 9.29 8.86 -14.27
C ASP A 571 9.10 7.69 -15.25
N ILE A 572 8.92 6.46 -14.73
CA ILE A 572 8.85 5.24 -15.54
C ILE A 572 7.57 5.18 -16.37
N ILE A 573 6.40 5.39 -15.76
CA ILE A 573 5.11 5.36 -16.48
C ILE A 573 5.06 6.36 -17.64
N PRO A 574 5.34 7.66 -17.46
CA PRO A 574 5.29 8.61 -18.57
C PRO A 574 6.32 8.28 -19.66
N THR A 575 7.47 7.68 -19.30
CA THR A 575 8.46 7.22 -20.27
C THR A 575 7.94 6.03 -21.09
N ILE A 576 7.31 5.05 -20.43
CA ILE A 576 6.67 3.90 -21.11
C ILE A 576 5.60 4.41 -22.08
N LEU A 577 4.69 5.26 -21.60
CA LEU A 577 3.60 5.81 -22.41
C LEU A 577 4.10 6.60 -23.62
N GLN A 578 5.29 7.20 -23.55
CA GLN A 578 5.88 7.89 -24.71
C GLN A 578 6.57 6.94 -25.71
N LEU A 579 6.95 5.74 -25.29
CA LEU A 579 7.61 4.73 -26.13
C LEU A 579 6.65 3.80 -26.84
N ILE A 580 5.52 3.48 -26.21
CA ILE A 580 4.50 2.58 -26.77
C ILE A 580 3.66 3.27 -27.84
N ASP A 581 2.90 2.48 -28.60
CA ASP A 581 2.16 2.92 -29.77
C ASP A 581 0.96 3.81 -29.42
N GLY A 582 0.93 5.01 -30.01
CA GLY A 582 -0.13 5.99 -29.84
C GLY A 582 0.17 7.09 -28.81
N ASP A 583 -0.66 8.13 -28.86
CA ASP A 583 -0.61 9.19 -27.86
C ASP A 583 -1.42 8.79 -26.62
N HIS A 584 -0.90 9.11 -25.43
CA HIS A 584 -1.52 8.72 -24.17
C HIS A 584 -1.78 9.91 -23.26
N ASN A 585 -2.83 9.79 -22.45
CA ASN A 585 -3.07 10.70 -21.34
C ASN A 585 -2.33 10.19 -20.10
N TYR A 586 -1.79 11.11 -19.30
CA TYR A 586 -1.10 10.77 -18.07
C TYR A 586 -1.37 11.83 -17.00
N SER A 587 -1.56 11.38 -15.77
CA SER A 587 -1.77 12.23 -14.59
C SER A 587 -0.99 11.64 -13.42
N GLY A 588 0.22 12.15 -13.19
CA GLY A 588 1.10 11.75 -12.09
C GLY A 588 2.21 12.78 -11.89
N LEU A 589 3.15 12.47 -11.00
CA LEU A 589 4.23 13.37 -10.58
C LEU A 589 5.55 13.11 -11.31
N GLY A 590 5.69 12.02 -12.07
CA GLY A 590 6.85 11.79 -12.91
C GLY A 590 6.79 12.53 -14.26
N ASN A 591 7.94 12.64 -14.91
CA ASN A 591 8.07 13.16 -16.27
C ASN A 591 8.74 12.12 -17.17
N SER A 592 8.41 12.12 -18.46
CA SER A 592 9.10 11.22 -19.39
C SER A 592 10.59 11.56 -19.47
N LEU A 593 11.42 10.53 -19.33
CA LEU A 593 12.87 10.61 -19.43
C LEU A 593 13.36 10.96 -20.83
N LEU A 594 12.49 10.89 -21.85
CA LEU A 594 12.79 11.22 -23.25
C LEU A 594 12.57 12.70 -23.58
N SER A 595 12.02 13.47 -22.64
CA SER A 595 11.72 14.89 -22.84
C SER A 595 13.00 15.69 -23.01
N GLN A 596 13.16 16.35 -24.17
CA GLN A 596 14.32 17.21 -24.46
C GLN A 596 14.39 18.46 -23.56
N ASN A 597 13.22 18.97 -23.15
CA ASN A 597 13.11 20.01 -22.14
C ASN A 597 12.58 19.36 -20.86
N LYS A 598 13.49 18.86 -20.02
CA LYS A 598 13.07 18.29 -18.74
C LYS A 598 12.44 19.36 -17.86
N PRO A 599 11.31 19.05 -17.22
CA PRO A 599 10.74 19.94 -16.22
C PRO A 599 11.72 20.21 -15.07
N ASN A 600 11.51 21.31 -14.37
CA ASN A 600 12.41 21.80 -13.33
C ASN A 600 12.28 21.03 -11.99
N ALA A 601 11.56 19.91 -11.94
CA ALA A 601 11.44 19.12 -10.72
C ALA A 601 12.76 18.37 -10.41
N GLY A 602 13.14 18.33 -9.13
CA GLY A 602 14.23 17.48 -8.65
C GLY A 602 13.76 16.07 -8.31
N ALA A 603 14.72 15.17 -8.04
CA ALA A 603 14.41 13.81 -7.64
C ALA A 603 14.24 13.67 -6.13
N ILE A 604 13.28 12.86 -5.70
CA ILE A 604 13.02 12.55 -4.29
C ILE A 604 13.43 11.12 -3.98
N SER A 605 14.28 10.95 -2.96
CA SER A 605 14.60 9.65 -2.35
C SER A 605 14.29 9.69 -0.86
N SER A 606 13.41 8.81 -0.42
CA SER A 606 12.90 8.80 0.95
C SER A 606 13.20 7.51 1.71
N ASN A 607 13.17 7.57 3.03
CA ASN A 607 13.10 6.40 3.90
C ASN A 607 12.26 6.75 5.12
N ARG A 608 11.98 5.81 6.03
CA ARG A 608 11.09 6.05 7.18
C ARG A 608 11.49 7.21 8.13
N TYR A 609 12.71 7.74 8.03
CA TYR A 609 13.25 8.77 8.92
C TYR A 609 13.48 10.12 8.23
N GLU A 610 13.77 10.12 6.94
CA GLU A 610 14.22 11.31 6.21
C GLU A 610 13.91 11.24 4.71
N SER A 611 13.87 12.41 4.09
CA SER A 611 13.78 12.61 2.64
C SER A 611 14.97 13.37 2.12
N LEU A 612 15.39 13.01 0.91
CA LEU A 612 16.41 13.69 0.13
C LEU A 612 15.77 14.26 -1.13
N TYR A 613 15.95 15.54 -1.38
CA TYR A 613 15.55 16.20 -2.63
C TYR A 613 16.81 16.68 -3.36
N LEU A 614 17.06 16.10 -4.53
CA LEU A 614 18.26 16.30 -5.33
C LEU A 614 17.94 17.21 -6.53
N LYS A 615 18.60 18.37 -6.59
CA LYS A 615 18.45 19.34 -7.68
C LYS A 615 19.61 20.34 -7.74
N ASP A 616 19.98 20.79 -8.93
CA ASP A 616 20.98 21.85 -9.18
C ASP A 616 22.35 21.61 -8.49
N ASN A 617 22.84 20.37 -8.44
CA ASN A 617 24.04 19.98 -7.67
C ASN A 617 23.94 20.17 -6.15
N TYR A 618 22.73 20.18 -5.60
CA TYR A 618 22.47 20.21 -4.17
C TYR A 618 21.56 19.06 -3.75
N VAL A 619 21.69 18.66 -2.48
CA VAL A 619 20.76 17.75 -1.81
C VAL A 619 20.22 18.43 -0.57
N LEU A 620 18.92 18.66 -0.54
CA LEU A 620 18.21 19.02 0.67
C LEU A 620 17.86 17.73 1.42
N ARG A 621 18.30 17.60 2.66
CA ARG A 621 17.87 16.54 3.58
C ARG A 621 16.86 17.10 4.56
N TYR A 622 15.69 16.47 4.64
CA TYR A 622 14.66 16.79 5.61
C TYR A 622 14.38 15.60 6.53
N SER A 623 14.55 15.82 7.83
CA SER A 623 14.47 14.80 8.89
C SER A 623 13.63 15.35 10.06
N PRO A 624 12.28 15.24 10.03
CA PRO A 624 11.39 15.89 11.00
C PRO A 624 11.52 15.37 12.44
N PHE A 625 12.19 14.24 12.61
CA PHE A 625 12.43 13.63 13.92
C PHE A 625 13.88 13.81 14.41
N ALA A 626 14.69 14.61 13.71
CA ALA A 626 16.03 14.98 14.14
C ALA A 626 16.02 15.87 15.40
N SER A 627 17.21 16.16 15.93
CA SER A 627 17.36 17.11 17.03
C SER A 627 17.05 18.52 16.55
N ALA A 628 16.59 19.39 17.47
CA ALA A 628 16.23 20.76 17.12
C ALA A 628 17.40 21.50 16.45
N GLY A 629 17.17 22.06 15.26
CA GLY A 629 18.19 22.71 14.43
C GLY A 629 18.87 21.79 13.42
N GLU A 630 18.52 20.50 13.36
CA GLU A 630 19.05 19.52 12.41
C GLU A 630 17.95 18.96 11.48
N GLU A 631 16.74 19.50 11.53
CA GLU A 631 15.60 19.01 10.74
C GLU A 631 15.78 19.24 9.24
N THR A 632 16.52 20.28 8.86
CA THR A 632 16.78 20.63 7.45
C THR A 632 18.26 20.89 7.25
N GLN A 633 18.86 20.18 6.30
CA GLN A 633 20.28 20.29 5.99
C GLN A 633 20.48 20.36 4.48
N LEU A 634 21.60 20.97 4.07
CA LEU A 634 21.94 21.10 2.66
C LEU A 634 23.34 20.57 2.41
N PHE A 635 23.47 19.74 1.40
CA PHE A 635 24.74 19.19 0.94
C PHE A 635 24.99 19.57 -0.52
N ALA A 636 26.26 19.67 -0.91
CA ALA A 636 26.64 19.87 -2.31
C ALA A 636 26.94 18.52 -2.96
N ILE A 637 26.60 18.39 -4.24
CA ILE A 637 27.00 17.29 -5.09
C ILE A 637 28.23 17.72 -5.88
N ARG A 638 29.29 16.91 -5.86
CA ARG A 638 30.52 17.12 -6.64
C ARG A 638 31.05 15.78 -7.10
N ASP A 639 31.47 15.72 -8.36
CA ASP A 639 32.01 14.50 -8.97
C ASP A 639 31.09 13.29 -8.76
N ASP A 640 29.77 13.50 -8.96
CA ASP A 640 28.73 12.47 -8.83
C ASP A 640 28.62 11.83 -7.43
N GLU A 641 29.00 12.60 -6.39
CA GLU A 641 28.90 12.21 -4.99
C GLU A 641 28.39 13.35 -4.10
N ILE A 642 27.65 13.01 -3.05
CA ILE A 642 27.20 13.98 -2.05
C ILE A 642 28.33 14.21 -1.06
N ILE A 643 28.74 15.47 -0.92
CA ILE A 643 29.71 15.89 0.09
C ILE A 643 28.98 16.08 1.41
N GLU A 644 29.14 15.13 2.33
CA GLU A 644 28.51 15.08 3.66
C GLU A 644 29.03 16.16 4.65
N ASN A 645 29.06 17.41 4.20
CA ASN A 645 29.33 18.58 5.01
C ASN A 645 28.15 19.54 4.86
N ASP A 646 27.42 19.77 5.95
CA ASP A 646 26.24 20.63 5.95
C ASP A 646 26.64 22.08 5.65
N ILE A 647 26.06 22.61 4.57
CA ILE A 647 26.28 23.98 4.07
C ILE A 647 25.02 24.84 4.17
N SER A 648 23.96 24.37 4.85
CA SER A 648 22.68 25.07 5.02
C SER A 648 22.86 26.50 5.54
N ASN A 649 23.70 26.70 6.56
CA ASN A 649 24.01 28.00 7.14
C ASN A 649 24.60 29.02 6.15
N LYS A 650 25.24 28.56 5.08
CA LYS A 650 25.90 29.42 4.08
C LYS A 650 24.98 29.78 2.91
N TYR A 651 23.99 28.94 2.61
CA TYR A 651 23.15 29.05 1.41
C TYR A 651 21.66 28.98 1.76
N GLN A 652 21.21 29.87 2.63
CA GLN A 652 19.84 29.90 3.13
C GLN A 652 18.79 30.12 2.03
N ASP A 653 19.12 30.90 1.00
CA ASP A 653 18.28 31.10 -0.19
C ASP A 653 18.05 29.81 -0.97
N ILE A 654 19.08 28.97 -1.08
CA ILE A 654 18.98 27.65 -1.72
C ILE A 654 18.17 26.70 -0.84
N VAL A 655 18.38 26.71 0.48
CA VAL A 655 17.60 25.91 1.44
C VAL A 655 16.11 26.22 1.29
N GLU A 656 15.71 27.49 1.41
CA GLU A 656 14.30 27.88 1.34
C GLU A 656 13.66 27.53 0.00
N ARG A 657 14.37 27.73 -1.12
CA ARG A 657 13.90 27.34 -2.45
C ARG A 657 13.66 25.84 -2.54
N LEU A 658 14.69 25.03 -2.27
CA LEU A 658 14.60 23.57 -2.39
C LEU A 658 13.60 22.98 -1.39
N LYS A 659 13.51 23.56 -0.20
CA LYS A 659 12.52 23.18 0.83
C LYS A 659 11.11 23.41 0.32
N ARG A 660 10.82 24.59 -0.24
CA ARG A 660 9.51 24.90 -0.81
C ARG A 660 9.13 23.97 -1.97
N GLU A 661 10.06 23.69 -2.87
CA GLU A 661 9.84 22.73 -3.98
C GLU A 661 9.63 21.29 -3.49
N TYR A 662 10.43 20.84 -2.53
CA TYR A 662 10.28 19.52 -1.92
C TYR A 662 8.89 19.37 -1.27
N PHE A 663 8.48 20.35 -0.46
CA PHE A 663 7.18 20.29 0.21
C PHE A 663 6.01 20.45 -0.74
N SER A 664 6.14 21.18 -1.86
CA SER A 664 5.08 21.20 -2.86
C SER A 664 4.86 19.83 -3.47
N LEU A 665 5.93 19.13 -3.87
CA LEU A 665 5.84 17.78 -4.42
C LEU A 665 5.34 16.77 -3.38
N TYR A 666 5.87 16.81 -2.16
CA TYR A 666 5.47 15.92 -1.06
C TYR A 666 3.99 16.10 -0.69
N GLU A 667 3.55 17.34 -0.48
CA GLU A 667 2.17 17.65 -0.11
C GLU A 667 1.23 17.28 -1.26
N THR A 668 1.56 17.62 -2.51
CA THR A 668 0.77 17.20 -3.68
C THR A 668 0.65 15.68 -3.75
N SER A 669 1.73 14.95 -3.50
CA SER A 669 1.72 13.48 -3.48
C SER A 669 0.83 12.91 -2.38
N SER A 670 0.92 13.46 -1.17
CA SER A 670 0.07 13.08 -0.03
C SER A 670 -1.41 13.33 -0.34
N ARG A 671 -1.73 14.45 -0.99
CA ARG A 671 -3.10 14.81 -1.37
C ARG A 671 -3.63 13.90 -2.46
N LEU A 672 -2.88 13.66 -3.54
CA LEU A 672 -3.29 12.74 -4.62
C LEU A 672 -3.47 11.29 -4.12
N THR A 673 -2.78 10.90 -3.04
CA THR A 673 -2.96 9.58 -2.42
C THR A 673 -4.22 9.50 -1.57
N SER A 674 -4.70 10.61 -1.01
CA SER A 674 -5.79 10.64 -0.02
C SER A 674 -7.05 11.36 -0.48
N GLU A 675 -7.01 12.06 -1.61
CA GLU A 675 -8.10 12.89 -2.14
C GLU A 675 -8.32 12.58 -3.62
N THR A 676 -9.58 12.38 -4.02
CA THR A 676 -9.94 12.10 -5.42
C THR A 676 -10.00 13.32 -6.33
N SER A 677 -10.03 14.53 -5.77
CA SER A 677 -9.92 15.79 -6.51
C SER A 677 -9.23 16.84 -5.66
N VAL A 678 -8.03 17.27 -6.06
CA VAL A 678 -7.37 18.43 -5.46
C VAL A 678 -7.85 19.68 -6.22
N SER A 679 -9.06 20.14 -5.89
CA SER A 679 -9.66 21.33 -6.51
C SER A 679 -8.89 22.60 -6.10
N LEU A 680 -8.52 23.42 -7.09
CA LEU A 680 -7.95 24.77 -6.90
C LEU A 680 -9.02 25.83 -6.57
N ILE A 681 -10.31 25.50 -6.62
CA ILE A 681 -11.41 26.43 -6.39
C ILE A 681 -12.13 26.06 -5.09
N SER A 682 -12.15 27.01 -4.17
CA SER A 682 -12.76 26.96 -2.83
C SER A 682 -14.28 26.98 -2.85
#